data_AF-H0A610-F1
#
_entry.id   AF-H0A610-F1
#
_cell.length_a   1.000
_cell.length_b   1.000
_cell.length_c   1.000
_cell.angle_alpha   90.00
_cell.angle_beta   90.00
_cell.angle_gamma   90.00
#
_symmetry.space_group_name_H-M   'P 1'
#
loop_
_entity.id
_entity.type
_entity.pdbx_description
1 polymer ?
#
loop_
_entity_poly.entity_id
_entity_poly.type
_entity_poly.pdbx_seq_one_letter_code
_entity_poly.pdbx_strand_id
1 'polypeptide(L)'
;MQHPPPRRESFTAYGLGLALGLLAVFWLVGPEVLSGQGGLWRNAGVDLSQNLSGHMAYQWGEWRWPLLESGNLFPPAGLSIAMTDSNPLMSLLARLVVAPLAGGPVNLMGLWIGLCWLLQPLAAIYALRGFPQPADRLAAIALAATAAIMSLLWPALLHRIGHINLLGHFLLLLALGLTIRAVRDQAAIPFLRGTALLAAAIFIHPYLFLFAGAVMAAPLLRHRTGGWRVHARAAGTYLAMLVLPVLLHRLLSGASGGADRGYGFYSMNLLSPVWPQVSGLFGAHLPVLDATGGQYEGFNYLGAGTLFVLLLALALGWWRGWRRWLPLIIVLAGLTAVAVTPRLYAGPWLIIPLPAWPWDQVFGIVRASGRVFWPVGYALLLGALAFLGTRLPCRWLLPGLALAVALQAADAAPFISLARARLAQGDPGLTPLPALPAGTTLFRTALTCPNRGEENVLAERMRFLAVRQGAALADIRASRQPRWFNCESALTDALETPLTPGETRLIIGGAIPLLHTEALGQNAICARQETAGVEAVFCTDGRPVSGTALPATQSLPRLGAAPILSSNWKPDAAGLPWSEGPRATLLFHTDAHRLRLTLEGIARRPGEMRDITLRIQDAPPQTISLPDQRPTELVLDIPAPGQPVRIAIDVFRPTDPASRGLNAPVQRAGVRLNSVTALD
;
A
#
# COMPACT_ATOMS: atom_id res chain seq x y z
N MET A 1 -32.47 33.24 -8.82
CA MET A 1 -31.12 33.77 -9.07
C MET A 1 -30.47 34.05 -7.72
N GLN A 2 -29.52 33.23 -7.28
CA GLN A 2 -28.75 33.48 -6.05
C GLN A 2 -27.49 34.27 -6.44
N HIS A 3 -27.36 35.50 -5.93
CA HIS A 3 -26.15 36.30 -6.12
C HIS A 3 -24.92 35.53 -5.62
N PRO A 4 -23.78 35.55 -6.33
CA PRO A 4 -22.54 35.02 -5.78
C PRO A 4 -22.23 35.73 -4.46
N PRO A 5 -21.77 35.02 -3.42
CA PRO A 5 -21.45 35.65 -2.14
C PRO A 5 -20.43 36.77 -2.38
N PRO A 6 -20.60 37.95 -1.76
CA PRO A 6 -19.75 39.10 -2.02
C PRO A 6 -18.27 38.75 -1.83
N ARG A 7 -17.41 39.23 -2.74
CA ARG A 7 -15.98 38.85 -2.82
C ARG A 7 -15.27 38.86 -1.46
N ARG A 8 -15.59 39.83 -0.58
CA ARG A 8 -15.02 39.99 0.77
C ARG A 8 -15.27 38.79 1.70
N GLU A 9 -16.44 38.17 1.65
CA GLU A 9 -16.78 37.02 2.50
C GLU A 9 -15.97 35.77 2.13
N SER A 10 -15.71 35.61 0.83
CA SER A 10 -14.87 34.53 0.35
C SER A 10 -13.44 34.67 0.88
N PHE A 11 -12.88 35.89 0.86
CA PHE A 11 -11.56 36.14 1.43
C PHE A 11 -11.50 35.86 2.93
N THR A 12 -12.49 36.31 3.71
CA THR A 12 -12.52 36.05 5.16
C THR A 12 -12.59 34.55 5.47
N ALA A 13 -13.46 33.81 4.78
CA ALA A 13 -13.61 32.37 5.01
C ALA A 13 -12.32 31.58 4.71
N TYR A 14 -11.69 31.83 3.55
CA TYR A 14 -10.45 31.14 3.21
C TYR A 14 -9.26 31.60 4.06
N GLY A 15 -9.20 32.88 4.45
CA GLY A 15 -8.20 33.39 5.40
C GLY A 15 -8.30 32.70 6.76
N LEU A 16 -9.52 32.49 7.26
CA LEU A 16 -9.77 31.71 8.47
C LEU A 16 -9.36 30.24 8.29
N GLY A 17 -9.73 29.62 7.17
CA GLY A 17 -9.33 28.25 6.86
C GLY A 17 -7.81 28.08 6.82
N LEU A 18 -7.09 29.05 6.24
CA LEU A 18 -5.63 29.07 6.21
C LEU A 18 -5.04 29.20 7.62
N ALA A 19 -5.57 30.11 8.43
CA ALA A 19 -5.13 30.30 9.81
C ALA A 19 -5.35 29.03 10.66
N LEU A 20 -6.52 28.38 10.52
CA LEU A 20 -6.82 27.11 11.18
C LEU A 20 -5.92 25.97 10.71
N GLY A 21 -5.62 25.91 9.40
CA GLY A 21 -4.68 24.95 8.84
C GLY A 21 -3.27 25.13 9.37
N LEU A 22 -2.75 26.37 9.38
CA LEU A 22 -1.45 26.70 9.96
C LEU A 22 -1.39 26.38 11.46
N LEU A 23 -2.44 26.74 12.21
CA LEU A 23 -2.54 26.39 13.62
C LEU A 23 -2.47 24.87 13.83
N ALA A 24 -3.23 24.10 13.04
CA ALA A 24 -3.23 22.65 13.12
C ALA A 24 -1.86 22.04 12.76
N VAL A 25 -1.16 22.62 11.78
CA VAL A 25 0.21 22.22 11.43
C VAL A 25 1.15 22.43 12.62
N PHE A 26 1.18 23.61 13.23
CA PHE A 26 2.09 23.87 14.35
C PHE A 26 1.70 23.13 15.64
N TRP A 27 0.40 22.96 15.90
CA TRP A 27 -0.09 22.33 17.12
C TRP A 27 -0.05 20.79 17.08
N LEU A 28 -0.34 20.19 15.93
CA LEU A 28 -0.41 18.72 15.80
C LEU A 28 0.87 18.13 15.19
N VAL A 29 1.37 18.71 14.09
CA VAL A 29 2.50 18.16 13.33
C VAL A 29 3.83 18.54 13.97
N GLY A 30 4.03 19.83 14.25
CA GLY A 30 5.22 20.34 14.92
C GLY A 30 6.47 20.42 14.03
N PRO A 31 7.49 21.18 14.44
CA PRO A 31 8.64 21.52 13.60
C PRO A 31 9.55 20.33 13.27
N GLU A 32 9.74 19.39 14.21
CA GLU A 32 10.58 18.21 13.98
C GLU A 32 10.00 17.33 12.86
N VAL A 33 8.69 17.04 12.92
CA VAL A 33 8.03 16.26 11.87
C VAL A 33 8.14 16.98 10.54
N LEU A 34 7.87 18.30 10.50
CA LEU A 34 7.95 19.10 9.27
C LEU A 34 9.35 19.10 8.63
N SER A 35 10.41 19.12 9.45
CA SER A 35 11.80 19.08 8.98
C SER A 35 12.28 17.68 8.60
N GLY A 36 11.42 16.65 8.71
CA GLY A 36 11.80 15.26 8.44
C GLY A 36 12.66 14.64 9.55
N GLN A 37 12.64 15.23 10.76
CA GLN A 37 13.39 14.81 11.95
C GLN A 37 12.46 14.43 13.13
N GLY A 38 13.01 13.89 14.21
CA GLY A 38 12.25 13.48 15.38
C GLY A 38 11.89 12.00 15.43
N GLY A 39 11.04 11.61 16.39
CA GLY A 39 10.75 10.21 16.69
C GLY A 39 10.01 9.47 15.57
N LEU A 40 9.05 10.12 14.89
CA LEU A 40 8.29 9.50 13.78
C LEU A 40 9.18 8.86 12.71
N TRP A 41 10.25 9.54 12.33
CA TRP A 41 11.15 9.07 11.26
C TRP A 41 12.30 8.20 11.77
N ARG A 42 12.54 8.15 13.08
CA ARG A 42 13.51 7.24 13.70
C ARG A 42 12.88 5.89 14.03
N ASN A 43 11.67 5.93 14.57
CA ASN A 43 10.90 4.76 15.00
C ASN A 43 9.70 4.55 14.06
N ALA A 44 9.98 4.48 12.76
CA ALA A 44 8.97 4.20 11.76
C ALA A 44 8.50 2.74 11.87
N GLY A 45 7.18 2.53 11.89
CA GLY A 45 6.60 1.20 11.73
C GLY A 45 6.63 0.71 10.29
N VAL A 46 6.07 -0.47 10.05
CA VAL A 46 6.18 -1.22 8.79
C VAL A 46 5.86 -0.39 7.54
N ASP A 47 4.65 0.18 7.46
CA ASP A 47 4.20 0.87 6.24
C ASP A 47 4.96 2.19 6.03
N LEU A 48 5.31 2.89 7.11
CA LEU A 48 6.10 4.11 7.03
C LEU A 48 7.56 3.82 6.62
N SER A 49 8.18 2.76 7.15
CA SER A 49 9.50 2.31 6.74
C SER A 49 9.54 1.92 5.28
N GLN A 50 8.53 1.19 4.78
CA GLN A 50 8.40 0.83 3.37
C GLN A 50 8.31 2.09 2.48
N ASN A 51 7.42 3.01 2.83
CA ASN A 51 7.23 4.27 2.11
C ASN A 51 8.53 5.09 2.03
N LEU A 52 9.21 5.27 3.17
CA LEU A 52 10.43 6.07 3.27
C LEU A 52 11.61 5.41 2.57
N SER A 53 11.72 4.09 2.64
CA SER A 53 12.75 3.32 1.92
C SER A 53 12.65 3.58 0.42
N GLY A 54 11.45 3.49 -0.16
CA GLY A 54 11.23 3.83 -1.57
C GLY A 54 11.49 5.31 -1.89
N HIS A 55 11.01 6.22 -1.03
CA HIS A 55 11.15 7.67 -1.20
C HIS A 55 12.63 8.11 -1.22
N MET A 56 13.44 7.58 -0.31
CA MET A 56 14.85 7.95 -0.18
C MET A 56 15.73 7.22 -1.21
N ALA A 57 15.51 5.92 -1.45
CA ALA A 57 16.31 5.15 -2.42
C ALA A 57 16.19 5.72 -3.85
N TYR A 58 15.01 6.25 -4.20
CA TYR A 58 14.78 6.90 -5.49
C TYR A 58 15.61 8.16 -5.72
N GLN A 59 15.92 8.92 -4.67
CA GLN A 59 16.61 10.20 -4.79
C GLN A 59 18.09 10.06 -5.20
N TRP A 60 18.72 8.93 -4.87
CA TRP A 60 20.14 8.66 -5.17
C TRP A 60 20.39 7.83 -6.42
N GLY A 61 19.35 7.35 -7.09
CA GLY A 61 19.54 6.52 -8.28
C GLY A 61 20.01 7.34 -9.48
N GLU A 62 20.66 6.68 -10.43
CA GLU A 62 20.79 7.22 -11.78
C GLU A 62 19.41 7.43 -12.40
N TRP A 63 19.28 8.46 -13.25
CA TRP A 63 18.05 8.66 -14.01
C TRP A 63 17.85 7.50 -14.96
N ARG A 64 16.64 6.94 -14.93
CA ARG A 64 16.22 5.86 -15.83
C ARG A 64 14.86 6.19 -16.40
N TRP A 65 14.56 5.57 -17.53
CA TRP A 65 13.22 5.56 -18.08
C TRP A 65 12.60 4.19 -17.84
N PRO A 66 11.40 4.10 -17.26
CA PRO A 66 10.47 5.18 -16.87
C PRO A 66 10.92 6.06 -15.68
N LEU A 67 10.49 7.32 -15.66
CA LEU A 67 10.99 8.35 -14.73
C LEU A 67 10.83 8.02 -13.24
N LEU A 68 9.78 7.27 -12.88
CA LEU A 68 9.49 6.87 -11.49
C LEU A 68 10.17 5.55 -11.11
N GLU A 69 11.00 4.98 -11.98
CA GLU A 69 11.80 3.79 -11.69
C GLU A 69 13.10 4.17 -10.97
N SER A 70 13.50 3.35 -10.00
CA SER A 70 14.77 3.46 -9.31
C SER A 70 15.60 2.21 -9.50
N GLY A 71 16.85 2.35 -9.94
CA GLY A 71 17.83 1.25 -9.95
C GLY A 71 18.28 0.82 -8.55
N ASN A 72 18.07 1.66 -7.54
CA ASN A 72 18.40 1.36 -6.14
C ASN A 72 17.34 0.50 -5.44
N LEU A 73 16.24 0.17 -6.13
CA LEU A 73 15.21 -0.73 -5.66
C LEU A 73 15.19 -1.94 -6.59
N PHE A 74 15.49 -3.14 -6.09
CA PHE A 74 15.67 -4.35 -6.89
C PHE A 74 16.73 -4.23 -8.02
N PRO A 75 17.97 -3.79 -7.75
CA PRO A 75 19.04 -3.81 -8.75
C PRO A 75 19.30 -5.23 -9.30
N PRO A 76 19.69 -5.36 -10.58
CA PRO A 76 19.82 -4.29 -11.58
C PRO A 76 18.49 -3.91 -12.26
N ALA A 77 17.44 -4.71 -12.07
CA ALA A 77 16.16 -4.61 -12.78
C ALA A 77 15.42 -3.30 -12.50
N GLY A 78 15.53 -2.77 -11.28
CA GLY A 78 14.82 -1.58 -10.86
C GLY A 78 13.38 -1.86 -10.43
N LEU A 79 12.81 -0.91 -9.66
CA LEU A 79 11.41 -0.93 -9.28
C LEU A 79 10.85 0.49 -9.29
N SER A 80 9.61 0.63 -9.73
CA SER A 80 8.90 1.89 -9.61
C SER A 80 8.55 2.21 -8.16
N ILE A 81 8.81 3.44 -7.74
CA ILE A 81 8.40 3.95 -6.42
C ILE A 81 6.89 3.92 -6.20
N ALA A 82 6.09 3.86 -7.28
CA ALA A 82 4.65 3.68 -7.18
C ALA A 82 4.28 2.33 -6.53
N MET A 83 5.22 1.37 -6.50
CA MET A 83 5.02 0.04 -5.93
C MET A 83 5.44 -0.04 -4.45
N THR A 84 6.11 0.95 -3.86
CA THR A 84 6.66 0.90 -2.49
C THR A 84 5.83 1.68 -1.48
N ASP A 85 4.55 1.89 -1.73
CA ASP A 85 3.66 2.81 -1.01
C ASP A 85 4.18 4.25 -0.89
N SER A 86 5.24 4.62 -1.60
CA SER A 86 5.82 5.96 -1.59
C SER A 86 4.87 6.96 -2.25
N ASN A 87 5.13 8.25 -2.08
CA ASN A 87 4.40 9.33 -2.76
C ASN A 87 5.15 9.73 -4.05
N PRO A 88 4.75 9.29 -5.25
CA PRO A 88 5.50 9.60 -6.46
C PRO A 88 5.70 11.09 -6.71
N LEU A 89 4.68 11.92 -6.46
CA LEU A 89 4.76 13.37 -6.66
C LEU A 89 5.81 14.01 -5.74
N MET A 90 5.76 13.70 -4.45
CA MET A 90 6.71 14.25 -3.48
C MET A 90 8.12 13.68 -3.67
N SER A 91 8.24 12.41 -4.09
CA SER A 91 9.54 11.79 -4.37
C SER A 91 10.20 12.36 -5.62
N LEU A 92 9.41 12.62 -6.67
CA LEU A 92 9.89 13.29 -7.87
C LEU A 92 10.31 14.73 -7.56
N LEU A 93 9.54 15.47 -6.77
CA LEU A 93 9.91 16.80 -6.30
C LEU A 93 11.21 16.79 -5.47
N ALA A 94 11.35 15.82 -4.56
CA ALA A 94 12.57 15.65 -3.77
C ALA A 94 13.77 15.43 -4.68
N ARG A 95 13.67 14.51 -5.64
CA ARG A 95 14.77 14.17 -6.54
C ARG A 95 15.14 15.31 -7.50
N LEU A 96 14.15 16.00 -8.08
CA LEU A 96 14.38 17.05 -9.08
C LEU A 96 14.91 18.35 -8.47
N VAL A 97 14.43 18.71 -7.27
CA VAL A 97 14.64 20.07 -6.73
C VAL A 97 15.43 20.04 -5.43
N VAL A 98 14.99 19.27 -4.45
CA VAL A 98 15.47 19.46 -3.07
C VAL A 98 16.77 18.70 -2.80
N ALA A 99 16.89 17.46 -3.27
CA ALA A 99 18.09 16.65 -3.06
C ALA A 99 19.37 17.25 -3.67
N PRO A 100 19.34 17.82 -4.91
CA PRO A 100 20.50 18.52 -5.46
C PRO A 100 20.91 19.75 -4.63
N LEU A 101 19.95 20.49 -4.06
CA LEU A 101 20.20 21.66 -3.22
C LEU A 101 20.73 21.29 -1.83
N ALA A 102 20.28 20.15 -1.29
CA ALA A 102 20.64 19.68 0.04
C ALA A 102 21.94 18.84 0.07
N GLY A 103 22.48 18.45 -1.10
CA GLY A 103 23.65 17.58 -1.18
C GLY A 103 23.38 16.12 -0.82
N GLY A 104 22.12 15.69 -0.78
CA GLY A 104 21.71 14.33 -0.37
C GLY A 104 20.18 14.18 -0.31
N PRO A 105 19.65 12.98 -0.01
CA PRO A 105 18.24 12.72 0.03
C PRO A 105 17.65 13.41 1.24
N VAL A 106 16.47 13.92 1.03
CA VAL A 106 15.71 14.60 2.05
C VAL A 106 14.41 13.85 2.28
N ASN A 107 13.94 13.89 3.52
CA ASN A 107 12.63 13.37 3.85
C ASN A 107 11.59 14.47 3.64
N LEU A 108 10.95 14.52 2.47
CA LEU A 108 9.87 15.48 2.20
C LEU A 108 8.51 15.05 2.76
N MET A 109 8.41 13.87 3.39
CA MET A 109 7.12 13.39 3.90
C MET A 109 6.60 14.25 5.06
N GLY A 110 7.49 14.91 5.80
CA GLY A 110 7.10 15.91 6.81
C GLY A 110 6.33 17.08 6.23
N LEU A 111 6.84 17.67 5.15
CA LEU A 111 6.16 18.74 4.41
C LEU A 111 4.84 18.26 3.80
N TRP A 112 4.78 17.01 3.33
CA TRP A 112 3.53 16.41 2.85
C TRP A 112 2.47 16.32 3.95
N ILE A 113 2.83 15.86 5.16
CA ILE A 113 1.92 15.86 6.32
C ILE A 113 1.47 17.29 6.60
N GLY A 114 2.38 18.26 6.67
CA GLY A 114 2.02 19.67 6.86
C GLY A 114 1.03 20.18 5.82
N LEU A 115 1.27 19.85 4.54
CA LEU A 115 0.39 20.23 3.42
C LEU A 115 -1.01 19.62 3.56
N CYS A 116 -1.11 18.36 4.00
CA CYS A 116 -2.40 17.71 4.22
C CYS A 116 -3.25 18.49 5.22
N TRP A 117 -2.68 18.88 6.37
CA TRP A 117 -3.40 19.64 7.41
C TRP A 117 -3.68 21.09 7.00
N LEU A 118 -2.80 21.69 6.20
CA LEU A 118 -3.01 23.03 5.67
C LEU A 118 -4.16 23.09 4.67
N LEU A 119 -4.20 22.14 3.72
CA LEU A 119 -5.18 22.12 2.62
C LEU A 119 -6.53 21.55 3.04
N GLN A 120 -6.57 20.69 4.05
CA GLN A 120 -7.79 20.07 4.56
C GLN A 120 -8.93 21.08 4.86
N PRO A 121 -8.74 22.11 5.71
CA PRO A 121 -9.80 23.07 6.01
C PRO A 121 -10.18 23.94 4.80
N LEU A 122 -9.20 24.27 3.94
CA LEU A 122 -9.46 25.04 2.71
C LEU A 122 -10.35 24.25 1.74
N ALA A 123 -10.07 22.96 1.57
CA ALA A 123 -10.86 22.08 0.74
C ALA A 123 -12.27 21.84 1.31
N ALA A 124 -12.41 21.74 2.65
CA ALA A 124 -13.71 21.65 3.31
C ALA A 124 -14.57 22.89 3.09
N ILE A 125 -13.99 24.09 3.25
CA ILE A 125 -14.67 25.37 2.95
C ILE A 125 -15.03 25.45 1.47
N TYR A 126 -14.12 25.06 0.58
CA TYR A 126 -14.40 25.01 -0.85
C TYR A 126 -15.60 24.10 -1.16
N ALA A 127 -15.64 22.90 -0.59
CA ALA A 127 -16.73 21.96 -0.78
C ALA A 127 -18.05 22.48 -0.21
N LEU A 128 -18.05 23.00 1.03
CA LEU A 128 -19.22 23.59 1.69
C LEU A 128 -19.84 24.71 0.85
N ARG A 129 -19.01 25.60 0.30
CA ARG A 129 -19.46 26.74 -0.53
C ARG A 129 -20.03 26.31 -1.89
N GLY A 130 -19.93 25.02 -2.24
CA GLY A 130 -20.67 24.44 -3.35
C GLY A 130 -22.17 24.34 -3.07
N PHE A 131 -22.58 24.23 -1.81
CA PHE A 131 -23.98 24.19 -1.41
C PHE A 131 -24.61 25.59 -1.29
N PRO A 132 -25.96 25.69 -1.22
CA PRO A 132 -26.64 26.93 -0.85
C PRO A 132 -26.10 27.49 0.47
N GLN A 133 -25.89 28.80 0.54
CA GLN A 133 -25.32 29.49 1.69
C GLN A 133 -26.42 30.30 2.44
N PRO A 134 -26.27 30.53 3.76
CA PRO A 134 -27.11 31.49 4.48
C PRO A 134 -26.96 32.90 3.89
N ALA A 135 -28.00 33.71 4.03
CA ALA A 135 -27.95 35.13 3.68
C ALA A 135 -27.13 35.97 4.67
N ASP A 136 -27.08 35.54 5.94
CA ASP A 136 -26.32 36.21 6.99
C ASP A 136 -24.81 35.88 6.89
N ARG A 137 -23.99 36.94 6.91
CA ARG A 137 -22.54 36.84 6.76
C ARG A 137 -21.87 36.12 7.94
N LEU A 138 -22.31 36.37 9.16
CA LEU A 138 -21.74 35.76 10.36
C LEU A 138 -22.05 34.25 10.36
N ALA A 139 -23.28 33.86 10.00
CA ALA A 139 -23.64 32.46 9.79
C ALA A 139 -22.78 31.78 8.73
N ALA A 140 -22.54 32.44 7.58
CA ALA A 140 -21.71 31.89 6.52
C ALA A 140 -20.26 31.66 6.97
N ILE A 141 -19.67 32.61 7.72
CA ILE A 141 -18.31 32.49 8.27
C ILE A 141 -18.26 31.39 9.35
N ALA A 142 -19.24 31.34 10.25
CA ALA A 142 -19.31 30.31 11.30
C ALA A 142 -19.45 28.89 10.73
N LEU A 143 -20.23 28.72 9.66
CA LEU A 143 -20.34 27.46 8.94
C LEU A 143 -19.01 27.06 8.28
N ALA A 144 -18.32 28.02 7.64
CA ALA A 144 -17.01 27.78 7.05
C ALA A 144 -15.98 27.36 8.11
N ALA A 145 -15.97 28.06 9.26
CA ALA A 145 -15.13 27.71 10.42
C ALA A 145 -15.44 26.30 10.93
N THR A 146 -16.72 25.98 11.09
CA THR A 146 -17.17 24.67 11.58
C THR A 146 -16.76 23.55 10.61
N ALA A 147 -17.02 23.70 9.31
CA ALA A 147 -16.59 22.71 8.33
C ALA A 147 -15.07 22.52 8.33
N ALA A 148 -14.30 23.61 8.43
CA ALA A 148 -12.84 23.56 8.54
C ALA A 148 -12.40 22.75 9.78
N ILE A 149 -12.86 23.11 10.97
CA ILE A 149 -12.48 22.46 12.22
C ILE A 149 -12.93 20.99 12.24
N MET A 150 -14.18 20.70 11.87
CA MET A 150 -14.70 19.31 11.84
C MET A 150 -13.96 18.44 10.84
N SER A 151 -13.53 19.00 9.70
CA SER A 151 -12.75 18.25 8.71
C SER A 151 -11.32 17.91 9.19
N LEU A 152 -10.73 18.75 10.05
CA LEU A 152 -9.45 18.53 10.70
C LEU A 152 -9.56 17.52 11.85
N LEU A 153 -10.68 17.57 12.58
CA LEU A 153 -10.98 16.70 13.73
C LEU A 153 -11.73 15.43 13.36
N TRP A 154 -11.73 15.06 12.08
CA TRP A 154 -12.43 13.85 11.66
C TRP A 154 -11.66 12.61 12.17
N PRO A 155 -12.28 11.72 12.97
CA PRO A 155 -11.57 10.59 13.57
C PRO A 155 -10.91 9.71 12.53
N ALA A 156 -11.56 9.50 11.38
CA ALA A 156 -11.02 8.66 10.32
C ALA A 156 -9.75 9.24 9.68
N LEU A 157 -9.58 10.58 9.66
CA LEU A 157 -8.33 11.21 9.23
C LEU A 157 -7.23 11.01 10.29
N LEU A 158 -7.55 11.26 11.56
CA LEU A 158 -6.59 11.16 12.68
C LEU A 158 -6.07 9.72 12.86
N HIS A 159 -6.93 8.73 12.69
CA HIS A 159 -6.57 7.31 12.74
C HIS A 159 -5.56 6.89 11.65
N ARG A 160 -5.37 7.71 10.60
CA ARG A 160 -4.55 7.37 9.41
C ARG A 160 -3.14 7.95 9.43
N ILE A 161 -2.67 8.50 10.54
CA ILE A 161 -1.31 9.07 10.64
C ILE A 161 -0.19 8.06 10.29
N GLY A 162 -0.41 6.76 10.52
CA GLY A 162 0.52 5.72 10.08
C GLY A 162 0.57 5.50 8.55
N HIS A 163 -0.44 5.96 7.82
CA HIS A 163 -0.57 5.82 6.36
C HIS A 163 -0.47 7.19 5.70
N ILE A 164 0.72 7.77 5.71
CA ILE A 164 0.93 9.19 5.46
C ILE A 164 0.37 9.68 4.11
N ASN A 165 0.40 8.85 3.06
CA ASN A 165 -0.12 9.23 1.74
C ASN A 165 -1.65 9.30 1.68
N LEU A 166 -2.33 8.58 2.56
CA LEU A 166 -3.79 8.60 2.67
C LEU A 166 -4.30 9.83 3.41
N LEU A 167 -3.43 10.61 4.06
CA LEU A 167 -3.80 11.86 4.73
C LEU A 167 -4.26 12.95 3.74
N GLY A 168 -4.09 12.73 2.44
CA GLY A 168 -4.54 13.61 1.35
C GLY A 168 -6.06 13.72 1.15
N HIS A 169 -6.86 13.65 2.22
CA HIS A 169 -8.32 13.77 2.21
C HIS A 169 -8.81 15.10 1.60
N PHE A 170 -7.99 16.15 1.61
CA PHE A 170 -8.29 17.41 0.95
C PHE A 170 -8.61 17.21 -0.55
N LEU A 171 -8.01 16.23 -1.22
CA LEU A 171 -8.31 15.89 -2.60
C LEU A 171 -9.75 15.37 -2.77
N LEU A 172 -10.24 14.58 -1.80
CA LEU A 172 -11.61 14.08 -1.79
C LEU A 172 -12.62 15.22 -1.57
N LEU A 173 -12.29 16.16 -0.69
CA LEU A 173 -13.07 17.37 -0.46
C LEU A 173 -13.09 18.29 -1.70
N LEU A 174 -11.96 18.47 -2.39
CA LEU A 174 -11.90 19.21 -3.66
C LEU A 174 -12.75 18.53 -4.74
N ALA A 175 -12.69 17.20 -4.85
CA ALA A 175 -13.50 16.41 -5.79
C ALA A 175 -15.00 16.55 -5.49
N LEU A 176 -15.38 16.47 -4.21
CA LEU A 176 -16.74 16.76 -3.76
C LEU A 176 -17.14 18.18 -4.12
N GLY A 177 -16.30 19.19 -3.86
CA GLY A 177 -16.61 20.57 -4.16
C GLY A 177 -16.82 20.87 -5.65
N LEU A 178 -16.05 20.24 -6.53
CA LEU A 178 -16.26 20.31 -7.98
C LEU A 178 -17.59 19.63 -8.37
N THR A 179 -17.84 18.46 -7.80
CA THR A 179 -19.03 17.65 -8.07
C THR A 179 -20.32 18.32 -7.61
N ILE A 180 -20.34 18.85 -6.38
CA ILE A 180 -21.47 19.58 -5.79
C ILE A 180 -21.86 20.76 -6.68
N ARG A 181 -20.87 21.55 -7.15
CA ARG A 181 -21.12 22.67 -8.07
C ARG A 181 -21.66 22.19 -9.42
N ALA A 182 -21.06 21.15 -10.00
CA ALA A 182 -21.53 20.59 -11.27
C ALA A 182 -22.97 20.05 -11.18
N VAL A 183 -23.33 19.41 -10.06
CA VAL A 183 -24.71 18.94 -9.81
C VAL A 183 -25.66 20.11 -9.60
N ARG A 184 -25.29 21.09 -8.76
CA ARG A 184 -26.11 22.28 -8.46
C ARG A 184 -26.39 23.12 -9.71
N ASP A 185 -25.34 23.41 -10.47
CA ASP A 185 -25.37 24.30 -11.64
C ASP A 185 -25.76 23.53 -12.92
N GLN A 186 -26.07 22.23 -12.79
CA GLN A 186 -26.38 21.32 -13.91
C GLN A 186 -25.31 21.29 -15.02
N ALA A 187 -24.06 21.59 -14.65
CA ALA A 187 -22.92 21.75 -15.54
C ALA A 187 -22.02 20.50 -15.57
N ALA A 188 -21.10 20.43 -16.52
CA ALA A 188 -20.00 19.48 -16.46
C ALA A 188 -18.91 19.98 -15.51
N ILE A 189 -18.11 19.07 -14.96
CA ILE A 189 -16.88 19.47 -14.26
C ILE A 189 -15.91 20.04 -15.32
N PRO A 190 -15.27 21.20 -15.09
CA PRO A 190 -14.28 21.73 -16.01
C PRO A 190 -13.13 20.75 -16.20
N PHE A 191 -12.89 20.35 -17.45
CA PHE A 191 -11.93 19.31 -17.81
C PHE A 191 -10.56 19.52 -17.17
N LEU A 192 -9.94 20.69 -17.36
CA LEU A 192 -8.60 20.96 -16.83
C LEU A 192 -8.52 20.85 -15.30
N ARG A 193 -9.54 21.36 -14.58
CA ARG A 193 -9.57 21.30 -13.11
C ARG A 193 -9.70 19.87 -12.60
N GLY A 194 -10.59 19.09 -13.21
CA GLY A 194 -10.79 17.72 -12.80
C GLY A 194 -9.64 16.79 -13.21
N THR A 195 -9.08 16.96 -14.40
CA THR A 195 -7.88 16.22 -14.84
C THR A 195 -6.68 16.55 -13.96
N ALA A 196 -6.45 17.82 -13.61
CA ALA A 196 -5.36 18.22 -12.72
C ALA A 196 -5.51 17.61 -11.31
N LEU A 197 -6.74 17.62 -10.76
CA LEU A 197 -7.02 17.00 -9.46
C LEU A 197 -6.77 15.49 -9.48
N LEU A 198 -7.24 14.81 -10.53
CA LEU A 198 -7.05 13.36 -10.68
C LEU A 198 -5.58 13.00 -10.95
N ALA A 199 -4.84 13.83 -11.70
CA ALA A 199 -3.40 13.70 -11.86
C ALA A 199 -2.67 13.83 -10.51
N ALA A 200 -2.95 14.87 -9.74
CA ALA A 200 -2.39 14.98 -8.39
C ALA A 200 -2.72 13.74 -7.54
N ALA A 201 -3.98 13.28 -7.58
CA ALA A 201 -4.41 12.14 -6.79
C ALA A 201 -3.70 10.84 -7.16
N ILE A 202 -3.53 10.49 -8.45
CA ILE A 202 -2.88 9.23 -8.84
C ILE A 202 -1.36 9.25 -8.57
N PHE A 203 -0.73 10.42 -8.68
CA PHE A 203 0.69 10.59 -8.35
C PHE A 203 0.95 10.75 -6.84
N ILE A 204 -0.09 10.89 -6.02
CA ILE A 204 0.01 10.84 -4.55
C ILE A 204 -0.33 9.44 -4.07
N HIS A 205 -1.52 8.93 -4.40
CA HIS A 205 -1.97 7.61 -3.98
C HIS A 205 -3.17 7.09 -4.82
N PRO A 206 -3.14 5.85 -5.34
CA PRO A 206 -4.21 5.30 -6.18
C PRO A 206 -5.61 5.30 -5.56
N TYR A 207 -5.74 5.12 -4.24
CA TYR A 207 -7.05 5.19 -3.58
C TYR A 207 -7.68 6.58 -3.67
N LEU A 208 -6.91 7.64 -3.49
CA LEU A 208 -7.43 9.01 -3.58
C LEU A 208 -7.91 9.30 -5.01
N PHE A 209 -7.19 8.81 -6.02
CA PHE A 209 -7.62 8.88 -7.42
C PHE A 209 -8.96 8.15 -7.65
N LEU A 210 -9.06 6.90 -7.22
CA LEU A 210 -10.27 6.08 -7.42
C LEU A 210 -11.48 6.72 -6.73
N PHE A 211 -11.31 7.20 -5.49
CA PHE A 211 -12.43 7.75 -4.71
C PHE A 211 -12.86 9.12 -5.27
N ALA A 212 -11.90 10.00 -5.60
CA ALA A 212 -12.18 11.27 -6.24
C ALA A 212 -12.86 11.08 -7.61
N GLY A 213 -12.32 10.19 -8.43
CA GLY A 213 -12.85 9.86 -9.75
C GLY A 213 -14.29 9.33 -9.68
N ALA A 214 -14.58 8.43 -8.73
CA ALA A 214 -15.91 7.88 -8.55
C ALA A 214 -16.93 8.95 -8.14
N VAL A 215 -16.59 9.83 -7.18
CA VAL A 215 -17.45 10.96 -6.79
C VAL A 215 -17.73 11.88 -7.98
N MET A 216 -16.70 12.19 -8.78
CA MET A 216 -16.81 13.05 -9.95
C MET A 216 -17.64 12.47 -11.10
N ALA A 217 -18.06 11.20 -11.01
CA ALA A 217 -19.00 10.59 -11.95
C ALA A 217 -20.44 11.09 -11.76
N ALA A 218 -20.80 11.59 -10.56
CA ALA A 218 -22.19 11.95 -10.23
C ALA A 218 -22.88 12.86 -11.26
N PRO A 219 -22.23 13.90 -11.83
CA PRO A 219 -22.88 14.76 -12.82
C PRO A 219 -23.24 14.05 -14.13
N LEU A 220 -22.76 12.82 -14.37
CA LEU A 220 -23.13 12.00 -15.54
C LEU A 220 -24.52 11.38 -15.41
N LEU A 221 -24.97 11.08 -14.19
CA LEU A 221 -26.26 10.44 -13.92
C LEU A 221 -27.45 11.41 -14.03
N ARG A 222 -27.18 12.68 -14.33
CA ARG A 222 -28.25 13.67 -14.50
C ARG A 222 -28.94 13.49 -15.85
N HIS A 223 -30.26 13.70 -15.85
CA HIS A 223 -31.01 13.84 -17.08
C HIS A 223 -30.60 15.14 -17.79
N ARG A 224 -30.19 15.06 -19.07
CA ARG A 224 -29.86 16.24 -19.89
C ARG A 224 -30.82 16.38 -21.07
N THR A 225 -31.36 17.60 -21.24
CA THR A 225 -32.17 18.01 -22.40
C THR A 225 -31.25 18.23 -23.60
N GLY A 226 -30.86 17.15 -24.27
CA GLY A 226 -29.97 17.21 -25.45
C GLY A 226 -29.75 15.87 -26.15
N GLY A 227 -30.55 14.85 -25.82
CA GLY A 227 -30.41 13.50 -26.36
C GLY A 227 -29.11 12.80 -25.97
N TRP A 228 -28.84 11.67 -26.62
CA TRP A 228 -27.70 10.80 -26.30
C TRP A 228 -26.33 11.46 -26.57
N ARG A 229 -26.23 12.38 -27.55
CA ARG A 229 -24.95 13.03 -27.93
C ARG A 229 -24.35 13.85 -26.79
N VAL A 230 -25.18 14.57 -26.02
CA VAL A 230 -24.70 15.35 -24.87
C VAL A 230 -24.23 14.43 -23.74
N HIS A 231 -24.92 13.30 -23.53
CA HIS A 231 -24.51 12.29 -22.56
C HIS A 231 -23.19 11.62 -22.99
N ALA A 232 -23.05 11.27 -24.26
CA ALA A 232 -21.82 10.69 -24.82
C ALA A 232 -20.63 11.64 -24.72
N ARG A 233 -20.81 12.94 -25.03
CA ARG A 233 -19.75 13.95 -24.85
C ARG A 233 -19.33 14.08 -23.40
N ALA A 234 -20.29 14.17 -22.48
CA ALA A 234 -19.96 14.27 -21.06
C ALA A 234 -19.26 13.01 -20.52
N ALA A 235 -19.71 11.82 -20.94
CA ALA A 235 -19.07 10.55 -20.61
C ALA A 235 -17.65 10.48 -21.20
N GLY A 236 -17.46 10.90 -22.45
CA GLY A 236 -16.15 10.97 -23.10
C GLY A 236 -15.20 11.95 -22.42
N THR A 237 -15.68 13.13 -22.02
CA THR A 237 -14.88 14.10 -21.24
C THR A 237 -14.47 13.52 -19.89
N TYR A 238 -15.41 12.91 -19.16
CA TYR A 238 -15.12 12.27 -17.89
C TYR A 238 -14.12 11.11 -18.04
N LEU A 239 -14.31 10.27 -19.06
CA LEU A 239 -13.38 9.17 -19.35
C LEU A 239 -11.98 9.70 -19.67
N ALA A 240 -11.87 10.76 -20.48
CA ALA A 240 -10.58 11.40 -20.75
C ALA A 240 -9.93 11.95 -19.48
N MET A 241 -10.72 12.54 -18.57
CA MET A 241 -10.23 13.02 -17.27
C MET A 241 -9.68 11.90 -16.38
N LEU A 242 -10.23 10.69 -16.46
CA LEU A 242 -9.73 9.51 -15.74
C LEU A 242 -8.51 8.89 -16.42
N VAL A 243 -8.60 8.70 -17.74
CA VAL A 243 -7.63 7.90 -18.51
C VAL A 243 -6.32 8.66 -18.69
N LEU A 244 -6.33 9.96 -18.97
CA LEU A 244 -5.10 10.72 -19.21
C LEU A 244 -4.12 10.69 -18.01
N PRO A 245 -4.55 10.94 -16.76
CA PRO A 245 -3.70 10.75 -15.58
C PRO A 245 -3.14 9.33 -15.44
N VAL A 246 -3.96 8.31 -15.71
CA VAL A 246 -3.53 6.91 -15.61
C VAL A 246 -2.52 6.56 -16.68
N LEU A 247 -2.72 7.02 -17.92
CA LEU A 247 -1.76 6.83 -19.02
C LEU A 247 -0.44 7.54 -18.71
N LEU A 248 -0.50 8.78 -18.21
CA LEU A 248 0.70 9.51 -17.80
C LEU A 248 1.42 8.79 -16.65
N HIS A 249 0.69 8.37 -15.61
CA HIS A 249 1.26 7.60 -14.51
C HIS A 249 1.92 6.32 -15.02
N ARG A 250 1.22 5.56 -15.88
CA ARG A 250 1.73 4.33 -16.49
C ARG A 250 2.98 4.56 -17.34
N LEU A 251 3.00 5.63 -18.12
CA LEU A 251 4.14 6.02 -18.95
C LEU A 251 5.37 6.33 -18.07
N LEU A 252 5.16 7.02 -16.95
CA LEU A 252 6.25 7.39 -16.03
C LEU A 252 6.63 6.28 -15.03
N SER A 253 5.74 5.32 -14.75
CA SER A 253 5.98 4.25 -13.75
C SER A 253 6.37 2.90 -14.34
N GLY A 254 6.15 2.68 -15.64
CA GLY A 254 6.34 1.36 -16.24
C GLY A 254 5.35 0.31 -15.73
N ALA A 255 5.76 -0.96 -15.77
CA ALA A 255 4.97 -2.12 -15.34
C ALA A 255 4.48 -2.00 -13.89
N SER A 256 3.17 -2.06 -13.67
CA SER A 256 2.54 -2.05 -12.35
C SER A 256 2.12 -3.46 -11.97
N GLY A 257 2.24 -3.78 -10.69
CA GLY A 257 1.88 -5.07 -10.12
C GLY A 257 0.37 -5.39 -10.19
N GLY A 258 0.03 -6.65 -9.94
CA GLY A 258 -1.34 -7.16 -9.98
C GLY A 258 -2.27 -6.59 -8.89
N ALA A 259 -3.55 -6.93 -8.97
CA ALA A 259 -4.47 -6.73 -7.85
C ALA A 259 -4.10 -7.69 -6.71
N ASP A 260 -4.02 -7.16 -5.49
CA ASP A 260 -3.75 -7.94 -4.29
C ASP A 260 -5.05 -8.41 -3.63
N ARG A 261 -5.02 -9.55 -2.94
CA ARG A 261 -6.18 -10.10 -2.23
C ARG A 261 -6.46 -9.24 -0.99
N GLY A 262 -7.72 -8.89 -0.76
CA GLY A 262 -8.11 -8.17 0.47
C GLY A 262 -9.50 -7.54 0.45
N TYR A 263 -10.13 -7.42 -0.73
CA TYR A 263 -11.52 -7.01 -0.83
C TYR A 263 -12.41 -7.91 0.03
N GLY A 264 -13.26 -7.30 0.87
CA GLY A 264 -14.06 -7.99 1.87
C GLY A 264 -13.37 -8.22 3.22
N PHE A 265 -12.08 -8.56 3.24
CA PHE A 265 -11.31 -8.67 4.48
C PHE A 265 -11.09 -7.29 5.11
N TYR A 266 -10.69 -6.30 4.33
CA TYR A 266 -10.50 -4.90 4.75
C TYR A 266 -11.74 -4.04 4.46
N SER A 267 -12.93 -4.61 4.65
CA SER A 267 -14.24 -3.95 4.45
C SER A 267 -14.58 -3.00 5.60
N MET A 268 -15.64 -2.21 5.43
CA MET A 268 -16.26 -1.42 6.48
C MET A 268 -17.36 -2.20 7.18
N ASN A 269 -17.37 -2.16 8.51
CA ASN A 269 -18.50 -2.60 9.32
C ASN A 269 -19.67 -1.60 9.21
N LEU A 270 -20.92 -2.06 9.09
CA LEU A 270 -22.09 -1.18 8.95
C LEU A 270 -22.25 -0.20 10.11
N LEU A 271 -21.82 -0.59 11.31
CA LEU A 271 -21.88 0.27 12.48
C LEU A 271 -20.71 1.26 12.55
N SER A 272 -19.67 1.12 11.71
CA SER A 272 -18.47 1.97 11.76
C SER A 272 -18.76 3.47 11.78
N PRO A 273 -19.72 4.02 10.99
CA PRO A 273 -19.98 5.46 10.98
C PRO A 273 -20.57 6.02 12.29
N VAL A 274 -21.24 5.18 13.09
CA VAL A 274 -22.06 5.61 14.25
C VAL A 274 -21.58 5.05 15.58
N TRP A 275 -20.88 3.91 15.58
CA TRP A 275 -20.36 3.30 16.79
C TRP A 275 -19.17 4.13 17.34
N PRO A 276 -19.21 4.56 18.62
CA PRO A 276 -18.22 5.48 19.20
C PRO A 276 -16.86 4.82 19.51
N GLN A 277 -16.17 4.37 18.47
CA GLN A 277 -14.86 3.70 18.51
C GLN A 277 -13.78 4.64 19.05
N VAL A 278 -13.10 4.26 20.14
CA VAL A 278 -12.05 5.07 20.79
C VAL A 278 -12.54 6.49 21.11
N SER A 279 -13.79 6.60 21.56
CA SER A 279 -14.48 7.87 21.79
C SER A 279 -14.00 8.58 23.06
N GLY A 280 -13.75 9.89 22.97
CA GLY A 280 -13.46 10.72 24.14
C GLY A 280 -14.67 10.99 25.05
N LEU A 281 -15.88 10.88 24.52
CA LEU A 281 -17.12 11.11 25.26
C LEU A 281 -17.71 9.85 25.89
N PHE A 282 -17.62 8.72 25.19
CA PHE A 282 -18.21 7.44 25.61
C PHE A 282 -17.18 6.45 26.18
N GLY A 283 -15.88 6.74 26.00
CA GLY A 283 -14.77 5.97 26.57
C GLY A 283 -13.78 5.49 25.51
N ALA A 284 -12.50 5.80 25.71
CA ALA A 284 -11.43 5.44 24.77
C ALA A 284 -11.16 3.92 24.69
N HIS A 285 -11.70 3.14 25.64
CA HIS A 285 -11.62 1.68 25.68
C HIS A 285 -12.57 1.00 24.68
N LEU A 286 -13.52 1.73 24.09
CA LEU A 286 -14.46 1.17 23.13
C LEU A 286 -13.71 0.68 21.88
N PRO A 287 -13.89 -0.59 21.49
CA PRO A 287 -13.04 -1.22 20.49
C PRO A 287 -13.32 -0.69 19.09
N VAL A 288 -12.28 -0.71 18.25
CA VAL A 288 -12.43 -0.62 16.81
C VAL A 288 -13.17 -1.87 16.33
N LEU A 289 -14.21 -1.71 15.53
CA LEU A 289 -15.01 -2.81 15.02
C LEU A 289 -14.20 -3.61 14.00
N ASP A 290 -13.96 -4.88 14.32
CA ASP A 290 -13.15 -5.75 13.45
C ASP A 290 -13.60 -7.21 13.46
N ALA A 291 -14.68 -7.50 12.72
CA ALA A 291 -15.20 -8.87 12.61
C ALA A 291 -14.35 -9.80 11.72
N THR A 292 -13.44 -9.25 10.90
CA THR A 292 -12.62 -10.02 9.94
C THR A 292 -11.16 -10.15 10.37
N GLY A 293 -10.70 -9.36 11.35
CA GLY A 293 -9.28 -9.12 11.62
C GLY A 293 -8.63 -8.09 10.67
N GLY A 294 -9.43 -7.43 9.83
CA GLY A 294 -9.01 -6.40 8.87
C GLY A 294 -9.91 -5.18 8.79
N GLN A 295 -11.10 -5.16 9.41
CA GLN A 295 -12.03 -4.02 9.32
C GLN A 295 -11.56 -2.78 10.09
N TYR A 296 -10.44 -2.85 10.82
CA TYR A 296 -9.73 -1.64 11.28
C TYR A 296 -9.36 -0.72 10.09
N GLU A 297 -9.20 -1.27 8.88
CA GLU A 297 -9.06 -0.49 7.65
C GLU A 297 -10.34 0.21 7.19
N GLY A 298 -11.49 -0.30 7.61
CA GLY A 298 -12.81 0.29 7.44
C GLY A 298 -13.26 1.17 8.61
N PHE A 299 -12.33 1.60 9.48
CA PHE A 299 -12.62 2.62 10.50
C PHE A 299 -13.14 3.90 9.84
N ASN A 300 -14.37 4.29 10.19
CA ASN A 300 -15.12 5.38 9.56
C ASN A 300 -16.01 6.16 10.55
N TYR A 301 -15.72 6.10 11.85
CA TYR A 301 -16.50 6.83 12.85
C TYR A 301 -16.54 8.34 12.55
N LEU A 302 -17.74 8.89 12.50
CA LEU A 302 -17.96 10.29 12.12
C LEU A 302 -17.60 11.27 13.24
N GLY A 303 -17.69 10.83 14.49
CA GLY A 303 -17.55 11.68 15.68
C GLY A 303 -18.88 12.31 16.11
N ALA A 304 -19.00 12.56 17.42
CA ALA A 304 -20.22 13.00 18.06
C ALA A 304 -20.74 14.35 17.53
N GLY A 305 -19.86 15.30 17.20
CA GLY A 305 -20.28 16.58 16.65
C GLY A 305 -20.89 16.45 15.26
N THR A 306 -20.29 15.62 14.40
CA THR A 306 -20.87 15.29 13.10
C THR A 306 -22.21 14.58 13.26
N LEU A 307 -22.31 13.58 14.14
CA LEU A 307 -23.57 12.88 14.42
C LEU A 307 -24.65 13.82 14.96
N PHE A 308 -24.30 14.75 15.85
CA PHE A 308 -25.22 15.77 16.36
C PHE A 308 -25.77 16.65 15.22
N VAL A 309 -24.91 17.16 14.34
CA VAL A 309 -25.34 17.97 13.19
C VAL A 309 -26.22 17.17 12.23
N LEU A 310 -25.90 15.89 11.99
CA LEU A 310 -26.73 15.00 11.17
C LEU A 310 -28.10 14.78 11.78
N LEU A 311 -28.18 14.45 13.07
CA LEU A 311 -29.43 14.24 13.79
C LEU A 311 -30.30 15.51 13.81
N LEU A 312 -29.69 16.68 14.04
CA LEU A 312 -30.39 17.95 14.01
C LEU A 312 -30.91 18.29 12.61
N ALA A 313 -30.10 18.08 11.57
CA ALA A 313 -30.52 18.28 10.18
C ALA A 313 -31.67 17.36 9.80
N LEU A 314 -31.61 16.08 10.20
CA LEU A 314 -32.70 15.14 10.02
C LEU A 314 -33.94 15.63 10.77
N ALA A 315 -33.88 15.93 12.06
CA ALA A 315 -35.03 16.43 12.84
C ALA A 315 -35.73 17.65 12.20
N LEU A 316 -34.97 18.51 11.51
CA LEU A 316 -35.48 19.70 10.81
C LEU A 316 -35.91 19.46 9.35
N GLY A 317 -35.87 18.21 8.88
CA GLY A 317 -36.42 17.79 7.59
C GLY A 317 -35.44 17.83 6.42
N TRP A 318 -34.18 17.43 6.63
CA TRP A 318 -33.17 17.35 5.55
C TRP A 318 -33.54 16.38 4.42
N TRP A 319 -34.48 15.45 4.64
CA TRP A 319 -35.07 14.63 3.57
C TRP A 319 -35.89 15.43 2.56
N ARG A 320 -36.09 16.74 2.72
CA ARG A 320 -36.81 17.58 1.74
C ARG A 320 -35.85 18.15 0.70
N GLY A 321 -36.20 18.04 -0.59
CA GLY A 321 -35.43 18.63 -1.69
C GLY A 321 -34.22 17.80 -2.17
N TRP A 322 -34.18 16.50 -1.83
CA TRP A 322 -33.12 15.57 -2.24
C TRP A 322 -33.03 15.37 -3.76
N ARG A 323 -34.13 15.56 -4.50
CA ARG A 323 -34.22 15.28 -5.95
C ARG A 323 -33.10 15.94 -6.76
N ARG A 324 -32.72 17.18 -6.42
CA ARG A 324 -31.62 17.88 -7.11
C ARG A 324 -30.25 17.22 -6.90
N TRP A 325 -30.09 16.51 -5.77
CA TRP A 325 -28.86 15.85 -5.36
C TRP A 325 -28.86 14.35 -5.67
N LEU A 326 -29.94 13.82 -6.27
CA LEU A 326 -30.07 12.41 -6.61
C LEU A 326 -28.82 11.83 -7.34
N PRO A 327 -28.21 12.52 -8.32
CA PRO A 327 -27.00 12.00 -8.97
C PRO A 327 -25.84 11.77 -7.99
N LEU A 328 -25.64 12.68 -7.03
CA LEU A 328 -24.63 12.52 -5.99
C LEU A 328 -25.02 11.42 -4.99
N ILE A 329 -26.29 11.38 -4.56
CA ILE A 329 -26.79 10.37 -3.62
C ILE A 329 -26.60 8.95 -4.17
N ILE A 330 -26.88 8.72 -5.47
CA ILE A 330 -26.68 7.41 -6.11
C ILE A 330 -25.21 6.99 -6.04
N VAL A 331 -24.29 7.90 -6.40
CA VAL A 331 -22.86 7.61 -6.36
C VAL A 331 -22.40 7.32 -4.93
N LEU A 332 -22.80 8.14 -3.96
CA LEU A 332 -22.43 7.92 -2.56
C LEU A 332 -22.98 6.60 -2.00
N ALA A 333 -24.23 6.23 -2.36
CA ALA A 333 -24.81 4.94 -2.01
C ALA A 333 -24.01 3.78 -2.63
N GLY A 334 -23.57 3.92 -3.88
CA GLY A 334 -22.68 2.95 -4.54
C GLY A 334 -21.33 2.81 -3.83
N LEU A 335 -20.72 3.93 -3.41
CA LEU A 335 -19.47 3.92 -2.63
C LEU A 335 -19.66 3.23 -1.27
N THR A 336 -20.76 3.50 -0.56
CA THR A 336 -21.09 2.80 0.68
C THR A 336 -21.30 1.31 0.44
N ALA A 337 -21.99 0.92 -0.63
CA ALA A 337 -22.18 -0.49 -0.98
C ALA A 337 -20.83 -1.18 -1.21
N VAL A 338 -19.92 -0.59 -2.01
CA VAL A 338 -18.56 -1.12 -2.22
C VAL A 338 -17.80 -1.25 -0.90
N ALA A 339 -17.95 -0.30 0.02
CA ALA A 339 -17.26 -0.33 1.31
C ALA A 339 -17.67 -1.49 2.21
N VAL A 340 -18.94 -1.90 2.19
CA VAL A 340 -19.49 -2.96 3.08
C VAL A 340 -19.57 -4.34 2.43
N THR A 341 -19.36 -4.43 1.12
CA THR A 341 -19.41 -5.67 0.34
C THR A 341 -18.04 -6.35 0.23
N PRO A 342 -17.99 -7.68 -0.03
CA PRO A 342 -19.10 -8.60 -0.25
C PRO A 342 -19.71 -9.17 1.05
N ARG A 343 -19.07 -8.98 2.20
CA ARG A 343 -19.56 -9.52 3.49
C ARG A 343 -19.96 -8.37 4.41
N LEU A 344 -21.27 -8.17 4.55
CA LEU A 344 -21.82 -7.09 5.36
C LEU A 344 -21.86 -7.52 6.82
N TYR A 345 -21.04 -6.87 7.64
CA TYR A 345 -21.03 -7.06 9.10
C TYR A 345 -21.72 -5.90 9.82
N ALA A 346 -22.37 -6.19 10.95
CA ALA A 346 -22.81 -5.19 11.92
C ALA A 346 -22.31 -5.61 13.32
N GLY A 347 -21.30 -4.89 13.83
CA GLY A 347 -20.54 -5.37 14.98
C GLY A 347 -19.87 -6.72 14.64
N PRO A 348 -19.92 -7.74 15.53
CA PRO A 348 -19.35 -9.05 15.25
C PRO A 348 -20.21 -9.90 14.28
N TRP A 349 -21.44 -9.49 13.97
CA TRP A 349 -22.42 -10.31 13.27
C TRP A 349 -22.33 -10.15 11.76
N LEU A 350 -22.16 -11.26 11.03
CA LEU A 350 -22.31 -11.30 9.58
C LEU A 350 -23.80 -11.27 9.22
N ILE A 351 -24.25 -10.21 8.56
CA ILE A 351 -25.65 -9.98 8.20
C ILE A 351 -25.95 -10.55 6.81
N ILE A 352 -25.10 -10.24 5.82
CA ILE A 352 -25.27 -10.70 4.44
C ILE A 352 -23.92 -11.16 3.87
N PRO A 353 -23.78 -12.44 3.50
CA PRO A 353 -22.66 -12.93 2.71
C PRO A 353 -23.01 -12.91 1.22
N LEU A 354 -22.56 -11.90 0.47
CA LEU A 354 -22.60 -11.96 -0.99
C LEU A 354 -21.53 -12.92 -1.52
N PRO A 355 -21.77 -13.59 -2.67
CA PRO A 355 -20.76 -14.42 -3.31
C PRO A 355 -19.52 -13.60 -3.63
N ALA A 356 -18.32 -14.20 -3.62
CA ALA A 356 -17.09 -13.46 -3.96
C ALA A 356 -17.14 -12.96 -5.41
N TRP A 357 -17.53 -13.82 -6.33
CA TRP A 357 -17.76 -13.51 -7.75
C TRP A 357 -19.14 -12.87 -7.95
N PRO A 358 -19.29 -11.80 -8.78
CA PRO A 358 -18.26 -11.12 -9.57
C PRO A 358 -17.58 -9.94 -8.87
N TRP A 359 -17.94 -9.66 -7.62
CA TRP A 359 -17.54 -8.44 -6.90
C TRP A 359 -16.03 -8.36 -6.66
N ASP A 360 -15.39 -9.48 -6.36
CA ASP A 360 -13.94 -9.58 -6.18
C ASP A 360 -13.14 -9.25 -7.45
N GLN A 361 -13.64 -9.59 -8.64
CA GLN A 361 -12.97 -9.25 -9.89
C GLN A 361 -13.16 -7.79 -10.29
N VAL A 362 -14.32 -7.20 -9.97
CA VAL A 362 -14.60 -5.79 -10.28
C VAL A 362 -13.94 -4.85 -9.28
N PHE A 363 -14.07 -5.15 -7.98
CA PHE A 363 -13.64 -4.27 -6.89
C PHE A 363 -12.38 -4.73 -6.18
N GLY A 364 -11.83 -5.91 -6.51
CA GLY A 364 -10.58 -6.43 -5.92
C GLY A 364 -9.37 -5.51 -6.08
N ILE A 365 -9.39 -4.62 -7.07
CA ILE A 365 -8.35 -3.58 -7.22
C ILE A 365 -8.31 -2.64 -6.00
N VAL A 366 -9.44 -2.48 -5.29
CA VAL A 366 -9.59 -1.74 -4.03
C VAL A 366 -9.49 -2.70 -2.86
N ARG A 367 -8.25 -3.15 -2.59
CA ARG A 367 -7.92 -4.08 -1.49
C ARG A 367 -8.60 -3.71 -0.16
N ALA A 368 -8.46 -2.46 0.29
CA ALA A 368 -9.14 -1.94 1.48
C ALA A 368 -10.40 -1.14 1.12
N SER A 369 -11.47 -1.87 0.78
CA SER A 369 -12.74 -1.28 0.37
C SER A 369 -13.39 -0.42 1.45
N GLY A 370 -13.15 -0.69 2.72
CA GLY A 370 -13.72 0.11 3.81
C GLY A 370 -13.34 1.60 3.74
N ARG A 371 -12.18 1.92 3.18
CA ARG A 371 -11.70 3.31 2.98
C ARG A 371 -12.53 4.10 1.95
N VAL A 372 -13.27 3.41 1.07
CA VAL A 372 -14.10 4.03 0.02
C VAL A 372 -15.22 4.91 0.60
N PHE A 373 -15.59 4.70 1.86
CA PHE A 373 -16.62 5.48 2.55
C PHE A 373 -16.21 6.94 2.80
N TRP A 374 -14.93 7.31 2.70
CA TRP A 374 -14.49 8.63 3.15
C TRP A 374 -15.22 9.81 2.48
N PRO A 375 -15.40 9.85 1.15
CA PRO A 375 -16.17 10.92 0.52
C PRO A 375 -17.64 10.96 0.98
N VAL A 376 -18.21 9.83 1.38
CA VAL A 376 -19.57 9.74 1.92
C VAL A 376 -19.65 10.47 3.26
N GLY A 377 -18.74 10.19 4.18
CA GLY A 377 -18.68 10.85 5.49
C GLY A 377 -18.57 12.37 5.37
N TYR A 378 -17.69 12.87 4.49
CA TYR A 378 -17.59 14.31 4.24
C TYR A 378 -18.83 14.90 3.58
N ALA A 379 -19.44 14.22 2.60
CA ALA A 379 -20.65 14.71 1.96
C ALA A 379 -21.81 14.82 2.94
N LEU A 380 -21.94 13.86 3.87
CA LEU A 380 -22.91 13.90 4.96
C LEU A 380 -22.68 15.11 5.88
N LEU A 381 -21.46 15.29 6.40
CA LEU A 381 -21.11 16.44 7.25
C LEU A 381 -21.43 17.77 6.56
N LEU A 382 -20.92 17.98 5.35
CA LEU A 382 -21.06 19.25 4.63
C LEU A 382 -22.49 19.52 4.20
N GLY A 383 -23.22 18.49 3.75
CA GLY A 383 -24.62 18.61 3.37
C GLY A 383 -25.51 18.99 4.57
N ALA A 384 -25.25 18.42 5.75
CA ALA A 384 -25.98 18.73 6.96
C ALA A 384 -25.72 20.16 7.46
N LEU A 385 -24.44 20.58 7.48
CA LEU A 385 -24.06 21.95 7.82
C LEU A 385 -24.72 22.97 6.89
N ALA A 386 -24.65 22.74 5.58
CA ALA A 386 -25.28 23.61 4.61
C ALA A 386 -26.81 23.66 4.77
N PHE A 387 -27.44 22.51 5.02
CA PHE A 387 -28.88 22.44 5.28
C PHE A 387 -29.25 23.29 6.50
N LEU A 388 -28.60 23.07 7.66
CA LEU A 388 -28.85 23.84 8.88
C LEU A 388 -28.63 25.34 8.66
N GLY A 389 -27.57 25.72 7.94
CA GLY A 389 -27.29 27.09 7.58
C GLY A 389 -28.43 27.81 6.87
N THR A 390 -29.13 27.10 5.99
CA THR A 390 -30.29 27.66 5.26
C THR A 390 -31.62 27.59 6.02
N ARG A 391 -31.66 26.91 7.17
CA ARG A 391 -32.90 26.60 7.90
C ARG A 391 -33.01 27.32 9.24
N LEU A 392 -31.90 27.45 9.95
CA LEU A 392 -31.87 28.05 11.27
C LEU A 392 -31.46 29.53 11.19
N PRO A 393 -32.11 30.43 11.96
CA PRO A 393 -31.61 31.79 12.13
C PRO A 393 -30.34 31.77 12.99
N CYS A 394 -29.51 32.82 12.87
CA CYS A 394 -28.20 32.91 13.52
C CYS A 394 -28.24 32.62 15.04
N ARG A 395 -29.27 33.10 15.74
CA ARG A 395 -29.46 32.89 17.19
C ARG A 395 -29.46 31.41 17.62
N TRP A 396 -29.89 30.50 16.73
CA TRP A 396 -29.91 29.06 16.99
C TRP A 396 -28.77 28.33 16.29
N LEU A 397 -28.39 28.80 15.10
CA LEU A 397 -27.31 28.21 14.32
C LEU A 397 -25.97 28.34 15.06
N LEU A 398 -25.60 29.53 15.54
CA LEU A 398 -24.27 29.76 16.12
C LEU A 398 -24.01 28.91 17.38
N PRO A 399 -24.92 28.85 18.39
CA PRO A 399 -24.73 27.96 19.52
C PRO A 399 -24.71 26.48 19.12
N GLY A 400 -25.55 26.07 18.16
CA GLY A 400 -25.57 24.70 17.65
C GLY A 400 -24.25 24.30 16.98
N LEU A 401 -23.66 25.19 16.17
CA LEU A 401 -22.35 24.97 15.56
C LEU A 401 -21.24 24.93 16.62
N ALA A 402 -21.28 25.82 17.61
CA ALA A 402 -20.31 25.82 18.70
C ALA A 402 -20.37 24.51 19.51
N LEU A 403 -21.58 24.03 19.83
CA LEU A 403 -21.79 22.74 20.49
C LEU A 403 -21.29 21.58 19.62
N ALA A 404 -21.59 21.57 18.31
CA ALA A 404 -21.08 20.56 17.40
C ALA A 404 -19.55 20.51 17.42
N VAL A 405 -18.89 21.67 17.40
CA VAL A 405 -17.43 21.75 17.46
C VAL A 405 -16.90 21.20 18.79
N ALA A 406 -17.51 21.60 19.91
CA ALA A 406 -17.11 21.13 21.24
C ALA A 406 -17.28 19.61 21.38
N LEU A 407 -18.42 19.06 20.94
CA LEU A 407 -18.68 17.62 20.96
C LEU A 407 -17.64 16.86 20.11
N GLN A 408 -17.36 17.32 18.90
CA GLN A 408 -16.37 16.65 18.05
C GLN A 408 -14.96 16.73 18.64
N ALA A 409 -14.56 17.88 19.18
CA ALA A 409 -13.25 18.06 19.77
C ALA A 409 -13.05 17.17 21.01
N ALA A 410 -14.05 17.13 21.90
CA ALA A 410 -14.05 16.24 23.05
C ALA A 410 -14.00 14.77 22.64
N ASP A 411 -14.79 14.39 21.64
CA ASP A 411 -14.89 13.01 21.17
C ASP A 411 -13.63 12.54 20.42
N ALA A 412 -13.00 13.42 19.66
CA ALA A 412 -11.76 13.13 18.93
C ALA A 412 -10.49 13.25 19.80
N ALA A 413 -10.60 13.73 21.05
CA ALA A 413 -9.46 13.97 21.92
C ALA A 413 -8.52 12.76 22.08
N PRO A 414 -8.99 11.52 22.26
CA PRO A 414 -8.10 10.35 22.32
C PRO A 414 -7.30 10.14 21.04
N PHE A 415 -7.92 10.33 19.87
CA PHE A 415 -7.24 10.24 18.58
C PHE A 415 -6.23 11.35 18.37
N ILE A 416 -6.51 12.57 18.84
CA ILE A 416 -5.55 13.68 18.82
C ILE A 416 -4.34 13.34 19.69
N SER A 417 -4.55 12.81 20.89
CA SER A 417 -3.46 12.40 21.78
C SER A 417 -2.63 11.28 21.17
N LEU A 418 -3.27 10.26 20.58
CA LEU A 418 -2.58 9.18 19.87
C LEU A 418 -1.82 9.68 18.64
N ALA A 419 -2.43 10.58 17.87
CA ALA A 419 -1.82 11.26 16.74
C ALA A 419 -0.53 11.97 17.16
N ARG A 420 -0.60 12.80 18.20
CA ARG A 420 0.56 13.55 18.72
C ARG A 420 1.64 12.63 19.27
N ALA A 421 1.26 11.59 20.02
CA ALA A 421 2.21 10.61 20.53
C ALA A 421 2.96 9.92 19.38
N ARG A 422 2.23 9.48 18.35
CA ARG A 422 2.82 8.83 17.17
C ARG A 422 3.71 9.78 16.36
N LEU A 423 3.28 11.02 16.15
CA LEU A 423 4.08 12.05 15.47
C LEU A 423 5.35 12.41 16.24
N ALA A 424 5.30 12.44 17.57
CA ALA A 424 6.44 12.76 18.42
C ALA A 424 7.43 11.58 18.56
N GLN A 425 6.93 10.37 18.77
CA GLN A 425 7.73 9.21 19.21
C GLN A 425 7.91 8.14 18.12
N GLY A 426 7.05 8.13 17.09
CA GLY A 426 6.92 7.02 16.15
C GLY A 426 5.98 5.92 16.66
N ASP A 427 6.14 4.71 16.13
CA ASP A 427 5.31 3.57 16.54
C ASP A 427 5.80 3.04 17.91
N PRO A 428 4.90 2.92 18.91
CA PRO A 428 5.28 2.51 20.25
C PRO A 428 5.71 1.04 20.29
N GLY A 429 6.57 0.69 21.24
CA GLY A 429 7.01 -0.70 21.47
C GLY A 429 8.08 -1.20 20.50
N LEU A 430 8.59 -0.35 19.60
CA LEU A 430 9.67 -0.72 18.70
C LEU A 430 11.03 -0.74 19.41
N THR A 431 11.69 -1.89 19.39
CA THR A 431 13.06 -2.09 19.91
C THR A 431 14.09 -1.37 19.05
N PRO A 432 15.18 -0.81 19.62
CA PRO A 432 16.27 -0.23 18.84
C PRO A 432 16.90 -1.21 17.85
N LEU A 433 17.31 -0.71 16.69
CA LEU A 433 18.02 -1.51 15.69
C LEU A 433 19.54 -1.45 15.91
N PRO A 434 20.29 -2.51 15.56
CA PRO A 434 21.73 -2.47 15.53
C PRO A 434 22.23 -1.59 14.37
N ALA A 435 23.50 -1.22 14.42
CA ALA A 435 24.18 -0.64 13.27
C ALA A 435 24.31 -1.68 12.14
N LEU A 436 24.34 -1.19 10.90
CA LEU A 436 24.66 -2.04 9.77
C LEU A 436 26.17 -2.31 9.72
N PRO A 437 26.60 -3.48 9.19
CA PRO A 437 27.99 -3.73 8.87
C PRO A 437 28.62 -2.62 8.03
N ALA A 438 29.86 -2.27 8.33
CA ALA A 438 30.57 -1.18 7.66
C ALA A 438 30.72 -1.43 6.15
N GLY A 439 30.61 -0.37 5.34
CA GLY A 439 30.76 -0.45 3.88
C GLY A 439 29.58 -1.12 3.16
N THR A 440 28.40 -1.23 3.79
CA THR A 440 27.19 -1.74 3.14
C THR A 440 26.76 -0.81 2.02
N THR A 441 26.81 -1.28 0.77
CA THR A 441 26.33 -0.55 -0.42
C THR A 441 25.11 -1.22 -1.05
N LEU A 442 24.88 -2.50 -0.76
CA LEU A 442 23.69 -3.25 -1.13
C LEU A 442 23.15 -3.97 0.11
N PHE A 443 21.84 -3.89 0.34
CA PHE A 443 21.20 -4.56 1.45
C PHE A 443 20.10 -5.51 0.97
N ARG A 444 20.14 -6.74 1.45
CA ARG A 444 19.16 -7.79 1.14
C ARG A 444 18.61 -8.40 2.42
N THR A 445 17.34 -8.77 2.42
CA THR A 445 16.73 -9.58 3.49
C THR A 445 16.21 -10.91 2.97
N ALA A 446 16.24 -11.93 3.81
CA ALA A 446 15.68 -13.26 3.56
C ALA A 446 14.74 -13.62 4.72
N LEU A 447 13.45 -13.77 4.42
CA LEU A 447 12.42 -14.14 5.39
C LEU A 447 11.34 -15.01 4.75
N THR A 448 10.70 -15.85 5.57
CA THR A 448 9.74 -16.86 5.10
C THR A 448 8.46 -16.25 4.55
N CYS A 449 7.76 -16.98 3.69
CA CYS A 449 6.53 -16.54 3.04
C CYS A 449 5.34 -17.37 3.56
N PRO A 450 4.22 -16.76 4.01
CA PRO A 450 3.96 -15.33 4.15
C PRO A 450 4.63 -14.73 5.39
N ASN A 451 5.25 -13.56 5.22
CA ASN A 451 5.88 -12.81 6.29
C ASN A 451 4.88 -11.88 6.99
N ARG A 452 4.40 -12.26 8.16
CA ARG A 452 3.57 -11.40 9.03
C ARG A 452 4.20 -11.33 10.42
N GLY A 453 3.93 -10.25 11.15
CA GLY A 453 4.42 -10.07 12.52
C GLY A 453 5.81 -9.45 12.61
N GLU A 454 6.55 -9.81 13.66
CA GLU A 454 7.78 -9.13 14.10
C GLU A 454 8.94 -9.27 13.10
N GLU A 455 9.08 -10.40 12.42
CA GLU A 455 10.09 -10.61 11.37
C GLU A 455 9.94 -9.57 10.24
N ASN A 456 8.70 -9.30 9.83
CA ASN A 456 8.42 -8.31 8.79
C ASN A 456 8.66 -6.87 9.29
N VAL A 457 8.38 -6.60 10.56
CA VAL A 457 8.71 -5.31 11.20
C VAL A 457 10.21 -5.10 11.19
N LEU A 458 11.00 -6.11 11.57
CA LEU A 458 12.46 -6.02 11.54
C LEU A 458 12.97 -5.78 10.12
N ALA A 459 12.49 -6.56 9.14
CA ALA A 459 12.95 -6.47 7.76
C ALA A 459 12.74 -5.07 7.16
N GLU A 460 11.53 -4.49 7.27
CA GLU A 460 11.25 -3.15 6.75
C GLU A 460 12.07 -2.06 7.46
N ARG A 461 12.23 -2.18 8.78
CA ARG A 461 13.01 -1.22 9.56
C ARG A 461 14.50 -1.27 9.22
N MET A 462 15.05 -2.45 8.98
CA MET A 462 16.45 -2.63 8.57
C MET A 462 16.70 -2.16 7.12
N ARG A 463 15.77 -2.42 6.19
CA ARG A 463 15.81 -1.86 4.83
C ARG A 463 15.82 -0.33 4.88
N PHE A 464 14.95 0.26 5.71
CA PHE A 464 14.93 1.70 5.89
C PHE A 464 16.24 2.24 6.47
N LEU A 465 16.81 1.58 7.47
CA LEU A 465 18.13 1.93 8.01
C LEU A 465 19.22 1.86 6.93
N ALA A 466 19.19 0.84 6.07
CA ALA A 466 20.14 0.67 4.98
C ALA A 466 20.06 1.79 3.95
N VAL A 467 18.85 2.15 3.53
CA VAL A 467 18.65 3.30 2.66
C VAL A 467 19.07 4.59 3.35
N ARG A 468 18.91 4.77 4.67
CA ARG A 468 19.43 5.98 5.32
C ARG A 468 20.96 6.09 5.29
N GLN A 469 21.66 4.98 5.11
CA GLN A 469 23.13 4.91 5.08
C GLN A 469 23.72 4.86 3.66
N GLY A 470 22.91 5.02 2.62
CA GLY A 470 23.42 5.03 1.24
C GLY A 470 23.29 3.72 0.47
N ALA A 471 22.74 2.66 1.09
CA ALA A 471 22.66 1.37 0.43
C ALA A 471 21.47 1.28 -0.54
N ALA A 472 21.69 0.60 -1.67
CA ALA A 472 20.62 0.09 -2.51
C ALA A 472 19.92 -1.09 -1.84
N LEU A 473 18.66 -1.33 -2.20
CA LEU A 473 17.87 -2.43 -1.68
C LEU A 473 17.69 -3.51 -2.75
N ALA A 474 18.28 -4.68 -2.50
CA ALA A 474 18.13 -5.86 -3.36
C ALA A 474 16.71 -6.43 -3.34
N ASP A 475 15.95 -6.11 -2.28
CA ASP A 475 14.54 -6.43 -2.11
C ASP A 475 13.83 -5.37 -1.27
N ILE A 476 12.53 -5.21 -1.51
CA ILE A 476 11.65 -4.37 -0.69
C ILE A 476 10.22 -4.91 -0.79
N ARG A 477 9.42 -4.72 0.26
CA ARG A 477 7.97 -4.97 0.18
C ARG A 477 7.34 -4.05 -0.84
N ALA A 478 6.66 -4.64 -1.82
CA ALA A 478 5.84 -3.93 -2.78
C ALA A 478 4.36 -3.99 -2.37
N SER A 479 3.67 -2.85 -2.38
CA SER A 479 2.22 -2.75 -2.15
C SER A 479 1.41 -3.47 -3.24
N ARG A 480 2.00 -3.62 -4.43
CA ARG A 480 1.51 -4.46 -5.52
C ARG A 480 2.68 -5.20 -6.13
N GLN A 481 2.69 -6.51 -5.97
CA GLN A 481 3.79 -7.33 -6.47
C GLN A 481 3.82 -7.29 -8.00
N PRO A 482 4.98 -7.00 -8.61
CA PRO A 482 5.17 -7.15 -10.05
C PRO A 482 4.80 -8.55 -10.52
N ARG A 483 4.36 -8.70 -11.77
CA ARG A 483 3.97 -10.02 -12.31
C ARG A 483 5.10 -11.06 -12.31
N TRP A 484 6.34 -10.59 -12.35
CA TRP A 484 7.54 -11.42 -12.30
C TRP A 484 7.97 -11.76 -10.86
N PHE A 485 7.48 -11.03 -9.85
CA PHE A 485 7.91 -11.23 -8.47
C PHE A 485 7.25 -12.46 -7.87
N ASN A 486 8.06 -13.27 -7.19
CA ASN A 486 7.60 -14.37 -6.38
C ASN A 486 8.37 -14.43 -5.06
N CYS A 487 7.66 -14.46 -3.93
CA CYS A 487 8.27 -14.45 -2.60
C CYS A 487 9.13 -15.69 -2.35
N GLU A 488 8.63 -16.88 -2.70
CA GLU A 488 9.34 -18.15 -2.50
C GLU A 488 10.63 -18.18 -3.35
N SER A 489 10.55 -17.72 -4.61
CA SER A 489 11.74 -17.58 -5.48
C SER A 489 12.74 -16.56 -4.95
N ALA A 490 12.28 -15.42 -4.44
CA ALA A 490 13.13 -14.37 -3.88
C ALA A 490 13.83 -14.80 -2.58
N LEU A 491 13.12 -15.52 -1.71
CA LEU A 491 13.70 -16.14 -0.51
C LEU A 491 14.81 -17.12 -0.89
N THR A 492 14.51 -18.00 -1.84
CA THR A 492 15.45 -19.01 -2.33
C THR A 492 16.70 -18.36 -2.91
N ASP A 493 16.54 -17.33 -3.73
CA ASP A 493 17.69 -16.57 -4.25
C ASP A 493 18.49 -15.92 -3.12
N ALA A 494 17.82 -15.32 -2.14
CA ALA A 494 18.49 -14.72 -1.00
C ALA A 494 19.25 -15.75 -0.13
N LEU A 495 18.83 -17.01 -0.07
CA LEU A 495 19.54 -18.02 0.74
C LEU A 495 20.68 -18.70 -0.02
N GLU A 496 20.59 -18.79 -1.35
CA GLU A 496 21.42 -19.73 -2.13
C GLU A 496 22.33 -19.07 -3.17
N THR A 497 22.18 -17.77 -3.46
CA THR A 497 23.10 -17.08 -4.38
C THR A 497 24.29 -16.52 -3.63
N PRO A 498 25.50 -16.52 -4.22
CA PRO A 498 26.67 -15.88 -3.64
C PRO A 498 26.42 -14.42 -3.24
N LEU A 499 27.17 -13.94 -2.24
CA LEU A 499 27.16 -12.54 -1.87
C LEU A 499 27.86 -11.72 -2.96
N THR A 500 27.29 -10.55 -3.25
CA THR A 500 27.92 -9.58 -4.14
C THR A 500 28.82 -8.61 -3.33
N PRO A 501 29.87 -8.02 -3.93
CA PRO A 501 30.72 -7.06 -3.23
C PRO A 501 29.92 -5.90 -2.64
N GLY A 502 30.12 -5.62 -1.35
CA GLY A 502 29.39 -4.58 -0.61
C GLY A 502 27.97 -4.99 -0.15
N GLU A 503 27.54 -6.22 -0.43
CA GLU A 503 26.27 -6.76 0.03
C GLU A 503 26.30 -7.15 1.51
N THR A 504 25.33 -6.64 2.24
CA THR A 504 24.95 -7.15 3.55
C THR A 504 23.60 -7.85 3.42
N ARG A 505 23.59 -9.13 3.78
CA ARG A 505 22.39 -9.97 3.75
C ARG A 505 21.92 -10.30 5.15
N LEU A 506 20.64 -10.05 5.40
CA LEU A 506 19.97 -10.29 6.68
C LEU A 506 18.99 -11.47 6.55
N ILE A 507 19.31 -12.61 7.14
CA ILE A 507 18.43 -13.78 7.21
C ILE A 507 17.69 -13.75 8.55
N ILE A 508 16.35 -13.86 8.53
CA ILE A 508 15.50 -13.59 9.70
C ILE A 508 14.68 -14.82 10.06
N GLY A 509 14.67 -15.15 11.36
CA GLY A 509 13.76 -16.12 11.99
C GLY A 509 13.68 -17.45 11.25
N GLY A 510 12.48 -17.80 10.77
CA GLY A 510 12.22 -19.07 10.11
C GLY A 510 13.06 -19.37 8.85
N ALA A 511 13.77 -18.39 8.29
CA ALA A 511 14.66 -18.59 7.15
C ALA A 511 16.07 -19.07 7.57
N ILE A 512 16.46 -18.89 8.83
CA ILE A 512 17.79 -19.26 9.34
C ILE A 512 18.08 -20.76 9.22
N PRO A 513 17.14 -21.68 9.54
CA PRO A 513 17.38 -23.12 9.40
C PRO A 513 17.58 -23.57 7.95
N LEU A 514 17.21 -22.74 6.97
CA LEU A 514 17.33 -23.03 5.54
C LEU A 514 18.65 -22.52 4.93
N LEU A 515 19.50 -21.84 5.73
CA LEU A 515 20.71 -21.19 5.25
C LEU A 515 21.90 -22.16 5.23
N HIS A 516 22.44 -22.42 4.04
CA HIS A 516 23.76 -23.02 3.86
C HIS A 516 24.82 -21.92 3.65
N THR A 517 25.67 -21.67 4.65
CA THR A 517 26.64 -20.57 4.59
C THR A 517 27.66 -20.70 3.44
N GLU A 518 28.03 -21.92 3.07
CA GLU A 518 28.90 -22.18 1.91
C GLU A 518 28.30 -21.70 0.57
N ALA A 519 26.97 -21.67 0.46
CA ALA A 519 26.26 -21.19 -0.73
C ALA A 519 26.47 -19.69 -0.98
N LEU A 520 26.82 -18.94 0.07
CA LEU A 520 27.04 -17.50 0.01
C LEU A 520 28.43 -17.13 -0.54
N GLY A 521 29.29 -18.11 -0.77
CA GLY A 521 30.65 -17.93 -1.30
C GLY A 521 31.74 -18.14 -0.23
N GLN A 522 32.97 -18.37 -0.70
CA GLN A 522 34.10 -18.76 0.15
C GLN A 522 34.51 -17.68 1.18
N ASN A 523 34.26 -16.41 0.85
CA ASN A 523 34.59 -15.27 1.71
C ASN A 523 33.42 -14.85 2.61
N ALA A 524 32.30 -15.60 2.62
CA ALA A 524 31.14 -15.24 3.41
C ALA A 524 31.45 -15.30 4.91
N ILE A 525 31.31 -14.15 5.58
CA ILE A 525 31.40 -14.04 7.03
C ILE A 525 29.98 -13.84 7.54
N CYS A 526 29.48 -14.79 8.33
CA CYS A 526 28.14 -14.77 8.90
C CYS A 526 28.18 -14.79 10.43
N ALA A 527 27.35 -13.98 11.06
CA ALA A 527 27.19 -13.97 12.51
C ALA A 527 25.71 -13.94 12.90
N ARG A 528 25.35 -14.78 13.87
CA ARG A 528 24.03 -14.85 14.49
C ARG A 528 23.94 -13.85 15.64
N GLN A 529 22.84 -13.12 15.70
CA GLN A 529 22.52 -12.21 16.81
C GLN A 529 21.00 -12.05 16.97
N GLU A 530 20.58 -11.79 18.21
CA GLU A 530 19.20 -11.37 18.47
C GLU A 530 19.07 -9.88 18.10
N THR A 531 18.14 -9.59 17.19
CA THR A 531 17.95 -8.26 16.65
C THR A 531 16.52 -7.81 16.92
N ALA A 532 16.38 -6.86 17.84
CA ALA A 532 15.08 -6.30 18.23
C ALA A 532 14.06 -7.38 18.70
N GLY A 533 14.53 -8.45 19.36
CA GLY A 533 13.68 -9.56 19.84
C GLY A 533 13.47 -10.69 18.82
N VAL A 534 14.06 -10.57 17.62
CA VAL A 534 13.95 -11.58 16.55
C VAL A 534 15.33 -12.15 16.26
N GLU A 535 15.42 -13.48 16.16
CA GLU A 535 16.65 -14.15 15.75
C GLU A 535 17.02 -13.75 14.32
N ALA A 536 18.27 -13.32 14.11
CA ALA A 536 18.75 -12.89 12.81
C ALA A 536 20.20 -13.32 12.57
N VAL A 537 20.54 -13.49 11.30
CA VAL A 537 21.90 -13.77 10.83
C VAL A 537 22.28 -12.71 9.81
N PHE A 538 23.39 -12.03 10.07
CA PHE A 538 23.98 -11.09 9.13
C PHE A 538 25.13 -11.78 8.41
N CYS A 539 25.17 -11.67 7.09
CA CYS A 539 26.24 -12.20 6.25
C CYS A 539 26.79 -11.10 5.34
N THR A 540 28.11 -11.07 5.20
CA THR A 540 28.82 -10.13 4.32
C THR A 540 29.98 -10.81 3.61
N ASP A 541 30.34 -10.30 2.43
CA ASP A 541 31.52 -10.75 1.68
C ASP A 541 32.80 -10.18 2.30
N GLY A 542 33.55 -10.99 3.04
CA GLY A 542 34.88 -10.69 3.59
C GLY A 542 34.93 -9.61 4.67
N ARG A 543 33.79 -9.04 5.09
CA ARG A 543 33.70 -7.94 6.06
C ARG A 543 33.31 -8.46 7.46
N PRO A 544 33.77 -7.79 8.54
CA PRO A 544 33.45 -8.22 9.89
C PRO A 544 31.96 -7.97 10.21
N VAL A 545 31.36 -8.92 10.93
CA VAL A 545 29.97 -8.87 11.39
C VAL A 545 29.94 -9.12 12.89
N SER A 546 29.17 -8.32 13.62
CA SER A 546 28.96 -8.49 15.07
C SER A 546 28.03 -9.68 15.36
N GLY A 547 28.31 -10.41 16.44
CA GLY A 547 27.48 -11.51 16.92
C GLY A 547 28.26 -12.81 17.12
N THR A 548 27.54 -13.90 17.27
CA THR A 548 28.13 -15.24 17.36
C THR A 548 28.44 -15.75 15.96
N ALA A 549 29.72 -15.91 15.63
CA ALA A 549 30.13 -16.41 14.32
C ALA A 549 29.45 -17.75 14.01
N LEU A 550 28.86 -17.87 12.82
CA LEU A 550 28.39 -19.14 12.32
C LEU A 550 29.58 -19.86 11.68
N PRO A 551 29.89 -21.10 12.11
CA PRO A 551 30.94 -21.85 11.46
C PRO A 551 30.56 -22.10 9.99
N ALA A 552 31.56 -22.14 9.10
CA ALA A 552 31.38 -22.52 7.70
C ALA A 552 30.95 -24.00 7.51
N THR A 553 30.51 -24.68 8.57
CA THR A 553 30.42 -26.14 8.67
C THR A 553 29.05 -26.73 8.31
N GLN A 554 28.10 -25.94 7.80
CA GLN A 554 26.94 -26.53 7.13
C GLN A 554 27.34 -26.87 5.69
N SER A 555 28.14 -27.93 5.57
CA SER A 555 28.70 -28.34 4.29
C SER A 555 27.60 -28.73 3.32
N LEU A 556 27.70 -28.21 2.10
CA LEU A 556 26.80 -28.61 1.04
C LEU A 556 27.03 -30.09 0.70
N PRO A 557 25.95 -30.84 0.44
CA PRO A 557 26.07 -32.25 0.08
C PRO A 557 26.89 -32.38 -1.20
N ARG A 558 27.79 -33.38 -1.28
CA ARG A 558 28.42 -33.76 -2.55
C ARG A 558 27.43 -34.55 -3.39
N LEU A 559 27.50 -34.38 -4.71
CA LEU A 559 26.73 -35.18 -5.65
C LEU A 559 27.00 -36.69 -5.40
N GLY A 560 25.93 -37.46 -5.21
CA GLY A 560 25.99 -38.88 -4.83
C GLY A 560 25.81 -39.16 -3.33
N ALA A 561 25.93 -38.14 -2.46
CA ALA A 561 25.48 -38.20 -1.08
C ALA A 561 24.08 -37.57 -0.98
N ALA A 562 23.09 -38.32 -0.48
CA ALA A 562 21.70 -37.86 -0.42
C ALA A 562 21.40 -37.05 0.86
N PRO A 563 20.53 -36.02 0.80
CA PRO A 563 19.90 -35.42 -0.39
C PRO A 563 20.53 -34.07 -0.82
N ILE A 564 20.71 -33.88 -2.14
CA ILE A 564 21.16 -32.62 -2.79
C ILE A 564 20.03 -31.60 -3.03
N LEU A 565 18.87 -31.84 -2.41
CA LEU A 565 17.67 -31.03 -2.54
C LEU A 565 17.78 -29.86 -1.55
N SER A 566 17.69 -28.63 -2.05
CA SER A 566 17.83 -27.44 -1.21
C SER A 566 16.47 -26.90 -0.79
N SER A 567 15.75 -26.27 -1.73
CA SER A 567 14.47 -25.63 -1.43
C SER A 567 13.33 -26.20 -2.28
N ASN A 568 12.13 -26.20 -1.70
CA ASN A 568 10.87 -26.46 -2.40
C ASN A 568 10.79 -27.84 -3.09
N TRP A 569 11.30 -28.87 -2.40
CA TRP A 569 11.13 -30.27 -2.77
C TRP A 569 10.39 -31.03 -1.69
N LYS A 570 9.46 -31.90 -2.09
CA LYS A 570 8.75 -32.78 -1.16
C LYS A 570 8.70 -34.21 -1.70
N PRO A 571 9.27 -35.19 -0.99
CA PRO A 571 9.24 -36.58 -1.43
C PRO A 571 7.82 -37.16 -1.29
N ASP A 572 7.43 -38.00 -2.24
CA ASP A 572 6.23 -38.82 -2.11
C ASP A 572 6.50 -40.09 -1.27
N ALA A 573 5.49 -40.96 -1.15
CA ALA A 573 5.62 -42.21 -0.40
C ALA A 573 6.66 -43.17 -0.97
N ALA A 574 7.03 -43.03 -2.25
CA ALA A 574 8.09 -43.81 -2.90
C ALA A 574 9.46 -43.11 -2.78
N GLY A 575 9.54 -41.97 -2.11
CA GLY A 575 10.77 -41.19 -1.95
C GLY A 575 11.12 -40.32 -3.17
N LEU A 576 10.25 -40.25 -4.19
CA LEU A 576 10.51 -39.43 -5.38
C LEU A 576 10.19 -37.95 -5.08
N PRO A 577 11.16 -37.02 -5.27
CA PRO A 577 10.96 -35.61 -4.98
C PRO A 577 10.05 -34.92 -6.00
N TRP A 578 8.99 -34.28 -5.50
CA TRP A 578 8.12 -33.38 -6.26
C TRP A 578 8.54 -31.94 -6.02
N SER A 579 8.58 -31.13 -7.09
CA SER A 579 8.76 -29.70 -6.93
C SER A 579 7.50 -29.09 -6.29
N GLU A 580 7.69 -28.13 -5.39
CA GLU A 580 6.60 -27.39 -4.74
C GLU A 580 6.66 -25.91 -5.12
N GLY A 581 5.57 -25.36 -5.64
CA GLY A 581 5.53 -23.95 -5.99
C GLY A 581 6.31 -23.61 -7.28
N PRO A 582 6.67 -22.32 -7.46
CA PRO A 582 7.12 -21.78 -8.74
C PRO A 582 8.63 -21.90 -8.97
N ARG A 583 9.40 -22.30 -7.96
CA ARG A 583 10.84 -22.58 -8.09
C ARG A 583 11.21 -23.71 -7.14
N ALA A 584 11.95 -24.69 -7.63
CA ALA A 584 12.66 -25.67 -6.80
C ALA A 584 14.14 -25.68 -7.14
N THR A 585 15.00 -25.91 -6.14
CA THR A 585 16.46 -25.75 -6.31
C THR A 585 17.23 -26.96 -5.84
N LEU A 586 18.28 -27.28 -6.59
CA LEU A 586 19.32 -28.23 -6.21
C LEU A 586 20.57 -27.45 -5.87
N LEU A 587 21.21 -27.80 -4.76
CA LEU A 587 22.42 -27.13 -4.28
C LEU A 587 23.38 -28.17 -3.71
N PHE A 588 24.55 -28.31 -4.34
CA PHE A 588 25.50 -29.39 -4.03
C PHE A 588 26.91 -29.08 -4.56
N HIS A 589 27.89 -29.85 -4.11
CA HIS A 589 29.25 -29.87 -4.67
C HIS A 589 29.40 -30.96 -5.73
N THR A 590 30.10 -30.65 -6.81
CA THR A 590 30.55 -31.64 -7.80
C THR A 590 31.82 -31.16 -8.48
N ASP A 591 32.69 -32.12 -8.79
CA ASP A 591 33.88 -31.90 -9.61
C ASP A 591 33.61 -32.22 -11.09
N ALA A 592 32.42 -32.77 -11.41
CA ALA A 592 32.02 -33.12 -12.77
C ALA A 592 31.67 -31.87 -13.60
N HIS A 593 32.16 -31.83 -14.84
CA HIS A 593 31.87 -30.77 -15.81
C HIS A 593 30.51 -30.94 -16.49
N ARG A 594 29.94 -32.14 -16.48
CA ARG A 594 28.64 -32.43 -17.07
C ARG A 594 27.78 -33.23 -16.11
N LEU A 595 26.49 -32.91 -16.08
CA LEU A 595 25.50 -33.65 -15.30
C LEU A 595 24.39 -34.16 -16.20
N ARG A 596 23.88 -35.35 -15.90
CA ARG A 596 22.61 -35.84 -16.42
C ARG A 596 21.54 -35.63 -15.36
N LEU A 597 20.54 -34.83 -15.71
CA LEU A 597 19.38 -34.53 -14.90
C LEU A 597 18.15 -35.18 -15.56
N THR A 598 17.48 -36.09 -14.86
CA THR A 598 16.26 -36.74 -15.37
C THR A 598 15.04 -36.14 -14.68
N LEU A 599 14.24 -35.41 -15.45
CA LEU A 599 13.02 -34.75 -14.97
C LEU A 599 11.79 -35.30 -15.66
N GLU A 600 10.69 -35.30 -14.94
CA GLU A 600 9.36 -35.58 -15.47
C GLU A 600 8.50 -34.32 -15.35
N GLY A 601 7.91 -33.89 -16.47
CA GLY A 601 7.04 -32.71 -16.50
C GLY A 601 5.67 -33.01 -15.92
N ILE A 602 5.13 -32.12 -15.09
CA ILE A 602 3.74 -32.19 -14.63
C ILE A 602 2.96 -31.09 -15.34
N ALA A 603 2.33 -31.37 -16.47
CA ALA A 603 1.65 -30.37 -17.30
C ALA A 603 0.29 -29.93 -16.72
N ARG A 604 -0.30 -28.87 -17.27
CA ARG A 604 -1.63 -28.40 -16.83
C ARG A 604 -2.76 -29.30 -17.32
N ARG A 605 -2.60 -29.92 -18.49
CA ARG A 605 -3.53 -30.90 -19.04
C ARG A 605 -2.81 -32.15 -19.50
N PRO A 606 -3.48 -33.32 -19.50
CA PRO A 606 -2.89 -34.56 -19.98
C PRO A 606 -2.35 -34.43 -21.41
N GLY A 607 -1.12 -34.86 -21.62
CA GLY A 607 -0.47 -34.87 -22.95
C GLY A 607 0.03 -33.51 -23.45
N GLU A 608 -0.14 -32.42 -22.70
CA GLU A 608 0.52 -31.15 -23.00
C GLU A 608 2.00 -31.17 -22.59
N MET A 609 2.79 -30.23 -23.10
CA MET A 609 4.15 -30.00 -22.64
C MET A 609 4.16 -29.11 -21.38
N ARG A 610 5.14 -29.32 -20.51
CA ARG A 610 5.46 -28.48 -19.37
C ARG A 610 6.72 -27.68 -19.66
N ASP A 611 6.54 -26.38 -19.87
CA ASP A 611 7.68 -25.47 -19.97
C ASP A 611 8.26 -25.19 -18.58
N ILE A 612 9.58 -25.33 -18.48
CA ILE A 612 10.39 -24.92 -17.33
C ILE A 612 11.51 -24.02 -17.79
N THR A 613 12.03 -23.19 -16.89
CA THR A 613 13.26 -22.45 -17.11
C THR A 613 14.33 -22.93 -16.13
N LEU A 614 15.41 -23.49 -16.67
CA LEU A 614 16.58 -23.87 -15.89
C LEU A 614 17.54 -22.68 -15.76
N ARG A 615 18.02 -22.46 -14.54
CA ARG A 615 19.10 -21.51 -14.23
C ARG A 615 20.21 -22.25 -13.52
N ILE A 616 21.37 -22.32 -14.17
CA ILE A 616 22.52 -23.07 -13.68
C ILE A 616 23.59 -22.05 -13.33
N GLN A 617 23.82 -21.81 -12.04
CA GLN A 617 24.72 -20.76 -11.57
C GLN A 617 24.46 -19.42 -12.31
N ASP A 618 25.50 -18.82 -12.89
CA ASP A 618 25.43 -17.56 -13.64
C ASP A 618 25.21 -17.75 -15.15
N ALA A 619 24.95 -18.98 -15.61
CA ALA A 619 24.67 -19.24 -17.02
C ALA A 619 23.34 -18.62 -17.46
N PRO A 620 23.21 -18.21 -18.74
CA PRO A 620 21.95 -17.74 -19.29
C PRO A 620 20.80 -18.73 -19.05
N PRO A 621 19.60 -18.28 -18.65
CA PRO A 621 18.47 -19.17 -18.40
C PRO A 621 18.08 -19.94 -19.67
N GLN A 622 17.82 -21.24 -19.51
CA GLN A 622 17.44 -22.13 -20.62
C GLN A 622 15.99 -22.57 -20.45
N THR A 623 15.15 -22.36 -21.46
CA THR A 623 13.76 -22.84 -21.45
C THR A 623 13.67 -24.21 -22.10
N ILE A 624 13.06 -25.16 -21.39
CA ILE A 624 12.93 -26.56 -21.83
C ILE A 624 11.48 -26.97 -21.68
N SER A 625 10.96 -27.67 -22.68
CA SER A 625 9.61 -28.24 -22.65
C SER A 625 9.69 -29.73 -22.33
N LEU A 626 9.12 -30.13 -21.20
CA LEU A 626 9.08 -31.52 -20.75
C LEU A 626 7.73 -32.17 -21.09
N PRO A 627 7.70 -33.38 -21.66
CA PRO A 627 6.45 -34.12 -21.83
C PRO A 627 5.79 -34.46 -20.49
N ASP A 628 4.45 -34.37 -20.44
CA ASP A 628 3.66 -34.72 -19.25
C ASP A 628 3.88 -36.18 -18.84
N GLN A 629 4.27 -36.37 -17.58
CA GLN A 629 4.49 -37.67 -16.94
C GLN A 629 5.44 -38.62 -17.68
N ARG A 630 6.39 -38.06 -18.43
CA ARG A 630 7.45 -38.83 -19.10
C ARG A 630 8.84 -38.37 -18.65
N PRO A 631 9.67 -39.28 -18.14
CA PRO A 631 11.06 -38.98 -17.83
C PRO A 631 11.80 -38.48 -19.07
N THR A 632 12.49 -37.36 -18.92
CA THR A 632 13.29 -36.71 -19.96
C THR A 632 14.66 -36.45 -19.40
N GLU A 633 15.68 -36.94 -20.11
CA GLU A 633 17.07 -36.72 -19.75
C GLU A 633 17.57 -35.39 -20.30
N LEU A 634 18.19 -34.60 -19.44
CA LEU A 634 18.81 -33.33 -19.76
C LEU A 634 20.30 -33.43 -19.44
N VAL A 635 21.15 -33.14 -20.42
CA VAL A 635 22.60 -33.03 -20.20
C VAL A 635 22.92 -31.56 -19.97
N LEU A 636 23.49 -31.26 -18.82
CA LEU A 636 23.77 -29.91 -18.36
C LEU A 636 25.28 -29.71 -18.22
N ASP A 637 25.81 -28.65 -18.80
CA ASP A 637 27.19 -28.24 -18.59
C ASP A 637 27.32 -27.43 -17.31
N ILE A 638 28.36 -27.70 -16.52
CA ILE A 638 28.66 -27.02 -15.26
C ILE A 638 29.82 -26.03 -15.50
N PRO A 639 29.54 -24.71 -15.46
CA PRO A 639 30.54 -23.69 -15.79
C PRO A 639 31.78 -23.68 -14.88
N ALA A 640 31.59 -23.94 -13.58
CA ALA A 640 32.65 -23.87 -12.57
C ALA A 640 32.57 -25.07 -11.61
N PRO A 641 33.10 -26.24 -11.99
CA PRO A 641 33.20 -27.39 -11.08
C PRO A 641 34.15 -27.11 -9.92
N GLY A 642 33.88 -27.71 -8.76
CA GLY A 642 34.60 -27.46 -7.51
C GLY A 642 34.06 -26.27 -6.68
N GLN A 643 33.14 -25.47 -7.24
CA GLN A 643 32.32 -24.52 -6.47
C GLN A 643 30.92 -25.11 -6.19
N PRO A 644 30.17 -24.56 -5.22
CA PRO A 644 28.75 -24.86 -5.06
C PRO A 644 27.98 -24.73 -6.38
N VAL A 645 27.39 -25.83 -6.83
CA VAL A 645 26.54 -25.87 -8.02
C VAL A 645 25.10 -25.65 -7.59
N ARG A 646 24.49 -24.61 -8.15
CA ARG A 646 23.08 -24.30 -7.98
C ARG A 646 22.33 -24.50 -9.30
N ILE A 647 21.30 -25.34 -9.26
CA ILE A 647 20.35 -25.52 -10.38
C ILE A 647 18.97 -25.12 -9.89
N ALA A 648 18.45 -23.99 -10.39
CA ALA A 648 17.07 -23.57 -10.13
C ALA A 648 16.15 -23.94 -11.29
N ILE A 649 15.03 -24.57 -10.95
CA ILE A 649 13.99 -25.01 -11.88
C ILE A 649 12.79 -24.11 -11.67
N ASP A 650 12.62 -23.13 -12.57
CA ASP A 650 11.49 -22.21 -12.58
C ASP A 650 10.30 -22.82 -13.31
N VAL A 651 9.14 -22.79 -12.67
CA VAL A 651 7.88 -23.33 -13.19
C VAL A 651 6.86 -22.21 -13.27
N PHE A 652 6.55 -21.76 -14.49
CA PHE A 652 5.49 -20.79 -14.68
C PHE A 652 4.11 -21.43 -14.46
N ARG A 653 3.39 -20.95 -13.42
CA ARG A 653 2.07 -21.45 -12.99
C ARG A 653 2.09 -22.98 -12.75
N PRO A 654 2.60 -23.41 -11.58
CA PRO A 654 2.54 -24.79 -11.14
C PRO A 654 1.10 -25.32 -11.15
N THR A 655 0.95 -26.63 -11.32
CA THR A 655 -0.34 -27.31 -11.40
C THR A 655 -0.65 -28.03 -10.11
N ASP A 656 -1.92 -28.00 -9.70
CA ASP A 656 -2.39 -28.84 -8.60
C ASP A 656 -2.49 -30.29 -9.07
N PRO A 657 -1.64 -31.21 -8.60
CA PRO A 657 -1.68 -32.60 -9.02
C PRO A 657 -3.01 -33.28 -8.67
N ALA A 658 -3.66 -32.89 -7.56
CA ALA A 658 -4.94 -33.46 -7.16
C ALA A 658 -6.04 -33.15 -8.19
N SER A 659 -6.02 -31.95 -8.77
CA SER A 659 -6.93 -31.57 -9.88
C SER A 659 -6.73 -32.43 -11.15
N ARG A 660 -5.57 -33.08 -11.27
CA ARG A 660 -5.21 -34.01 -12.34
C ARG A 660 -5.42 -35.48 -11.96
N GLY A 661 -5.95 -35.77 -10.77
CA GLY A 661 -6.08 -37.13 -10.24
C GLY A 661 -4.73 -37.78 -9.87
N LEU A 662 -3.68 -36.98 -9.70
CA LEU A 662 -2.35 -37.48 -9.33
C LEU A 662 -2.19 -37.48 -7.82
N ASN A 663 -1.68 -38.59 -7.29
CA ASN A 663 -1.34 -38.70 -5.87
C ASN A 663 0.05 -38.09 -5.64
N ALA A 664 0.09 -36.80 -5.28
CA ALA A 664 1.31 -36.07 -4.99
C ALA A 664 1.28 -35.48 -3.57
N PRO A 665 2.45 -35.32 -2.92
CA PRO A 665 2.53 -34.75 -1.58
C PRO A 665 2.36 -33.21 -1.56
N VAL A 666 2.23 -32.58 -2.72
CA VAL A 666 2.21 -31.12 -2.94
C VAL A 666 0.94 -30.69 -3.67
N GLN A 667 0.53 -29.43 -3.44
CA GLN A 667 -0.64 -28.82 -4.11
C GLN A 667 -0.26 -27.97 -5.33
N ARG A 668 1.03 -27.82 -5.61
CA ARG A 668 1.57 -26.97 -6.68
C ARG A 668 2.83 -27.62 -7.25
N ALA A 669 2.71 -28.52 -8.21
CA ALA A 669 3.84 -29.19 -8.84
C ALA A 669 4.15 -28.63 -10.23
N GLY A 670 5.42 -28.72 -10.60
CA GLY A 670 5.87 -28.46 -11.97
C GLY A 670 6.66 -29.63 -12.55
N VAL A 671 7.52 -30.24 -11.74
CA VAL A 671 8.34 -31.37 -12.16
C VAL A 671 8.45 -32.40 -11.04
N ARG A 672 8.76 -33.64 -11.42
CA ARG A 672 9.29 -34.67 -10.53
C ARG A 672 10.74 -34.94 -10.90
N LEU A 673 11.60 -35.05 -9.89
CA LEU A 673 13.01 -35.35 -10.07
C LEU A 673 13.23 -36.86 -9.97
N ASN A 674 13.77 -37.47 -11.02
CA ASN A 674 14.03 -38.91 -11.02
C ASN A 674 15.47 -39.21 -10.62
N SER A 675 16.44 -38.49 -11.19
CA SER A 675 17.86 -38.69 -10.88
C SER A 675 18.72 -37.50 -11.26
N VAL A 676 19.85 -37.35 -10.56
CA VAL A 676 20.96 -36.47 -10.92
C VAL A 676 22.23 -37.29 -10.86
N THR A 677 22.95 -37.41 -11.98
CA THR A 677 24.17 -38.21 -12.07
C THR A 677 25.28 -37.42 -12.74
N ALA A 678 26.51 -37.52 -12.22
CA ALA A 678 27.68 -37.01 -12.91
C ALA A 678 27.90 -37.74 -14.23
N LEU A 679 28.36 -37.02 -15.24
CA LEU A 679 28.89 -37.57 -16.48
C LEU A 679 30.37 -37.23 -16.53
N ASP A 680 31.19 -38.25 -16.77
CA ASP A 680 32.64 -38.08 -16.95
C ASP A 680 32.98 -37.28 -18.22
#